data_AF-A0A8I2E5X7-F1
#
_entry.id   AF-A0A8I2E5X7-F1
#
_cell.length_a   1.000
_cell.length_b   1.000
_cell.length_c   1.000
_cell.angle_alpha   90.00
_cell.angle_beta   90.00
_cell.angle_gamma   90.00
#
_symmetry.space_group_name_H-M   'P 1'
#
loop_
_entity.id
_entity.type
_entity.pdbx_description
1 polymer ?
#
loop_
_entity_poly.entity_id
_entity_poly.type
_entity_poly.pdbx_seq_one_letter_code
_entity_poly.pdbx_strand_id
1 'polypeptide(L)'
;MIAALAALRRWASARAGEGAALAEIVEQILGCGESLALVAVVVDVLCQHAVQLETELDPALEQPAIWLLPTTFSALVAAVPAVVLRAGRERQDAYRILGQRLVAEHAALPVEQLAAPGIEERQRTRDHIFRTMAALLDSTQYEQIDLPDGRGRVAVNRAVGQIHAEAEEAQGDLHRFVERFALAEDACRARDETDTVDVQRLFERMAVLEAAFKVSPPLEGPGDLQDIRAAVAAVLVQRAAGENGVELWQLHWAGEQLKAAAASTPAALTSLDLVCEEQNHKAGDRSAAHILPLLLADEDLPQRTRLTAQDTSTATAAVASSGFIEVRNTLATALTNQWAHGPCSGPADRLHSEGLAALKTMVATAGLKPPDERGNRQPYQLASPVPTLLTRTTAILDLRLAAPALSALHHAARTDCLHRAEADALLQALTAHDRLTWMNQGAAMGSRARPWRLAHDTITAEQALAGNRRRLEETVTAFADKPDAVIDLLLLLARQATTPAQITELLTLWPGLVDRFLTTGRRYSGHLREALLPAPADGARWPTHPTWAIVTTWAKAHTGATARADHLIRILDQHQLFTSAAVALVLDVLGTDPAAVTFLSRSAVPFLQRVLKNPALRAEPSGQHAHRLLDELAASGNAEALRAQRALEEAPTLDRD
;
A
#
# COMPACT_ATOMS: atom_id res chain seq x y z
N MET A 1 -12.77 4.41 -1.72
CA MET A 1 -12.90 5.11 -0.43
C MET A 1 -12.26 4.30 0.70
N ILE A 2 -12.54 2.99 0.84
CA ILE A 2 -11.99 2.12 1.89
C ILE A 2 -10.45 1.92 1.74
N ALA A 3 -9.92 1.59 0.55
CA ALA A 3 -8.47 1.57 0.28
C ALA A 3 -7.73 2.85 0.67
N ALA A 4 -8.32 4.02 0.39
CA ALA A 4 -7.73 5.32 0.72
C ALA A 4 -7.63 5.52 2.23
N LEU A 5 -8.66 5.09 2.99
CA LEU A 5 -8.68 5.15 4.45
C LEU A 5 -7.68 4.17 5.08
N ALA A 6 -7.53 2.97 4.52
CA ALA A 6 -6.54 1.99 4.98
C ALA A 6 -5.09 2.44 4.69
N ALA A 7 -4.83 3.01 3.51
CA ALA A 7 -3.54 3.59 3.17
C ALA A 7 -3.22 4.81 4.05
N LEU A 8 -4.20 5.67 4.29
CA LEU A 8 -4.09 6.82 5.19
C LEU A 8 -3.80 6.37 6.63
N ARG A 9 -4.47 5.31 7.11
CA ARG A 9 -4.19 4.70 8.41
C ARG A 9 -2.76 4.18 8.52
N ARG A 10 -2.28 3.40 7.55
CA ARG A 10 -0.90 2.89 7.55
C ARG A 10 0.13 4.00 7.53
N TRP A 11 -0.09 5.01 6.68
CA TRP A 11 0.78 6.17 6.62
C TRP A 11 0.80 6.94 7.95
N ALA A 12 -0.35 7.15 8.58
CA ALA A 12 -0.48 7.87 9.84
C ALA A 12 0.19 7.13 11.01
N SER A 13 -0.03 5.81 11.13
CA SER A 13 0.63 4.98 12.14
C SER A 13 2.16 4.95 11.94
N ALA A 14 2.64 4.90 10.69
CA ALA A 14 4.07 4.96 10.39
C ALA A 14 4.69 6.31 10.81
N ARG A 15 4.02 7.43 10.48
CA ARG A 15 4.44 8.78 10.87
C ARG A 15 4.51 8.94 12.39
N ALA A 16 3.51 8.45 13.11
CA ALA A 16 3.49 8.48 14.58
C ALA A 16 4.62 7.61 15.17
N GLY A 17 4.89 6.44 14.58
CA GLY A 17 6.02 5.57 14.95
C GLY A 17 7.39 6.21 14.73
N GLU A 18 7.52 7.09 13.73
CA GLU A 18 8.72 7.91 13.47
C GLU A 18 8.85 9.13 14.41
N GLY A 19 7.91 9.33 15.33
CA GLY A 19 7.93 10.42 16.32
C GLY A 19 7.33 11.74 15.84
N ALA A 20 6.55 11.75 14.76
CA ALA A 20 5.81 12.94 14.35
C ALA A 20 4.72 13.30 15.38
N ALA A 21 4.42 14.59 15.52
CA ALA A 21 3.43 15.07 16.49
C ALA A 21 2.01 14.59 16.13
N LEU A 22 1.32 13.95 17.08
CA LEU A 22 -0.01 13.38 16.84
C LEU A 22 -1.04 14.44 16.41
N ALA A 23 -0.97 15.66 16.96
CA ALA A 23 -1.82 16.78 16.53
C ALA A 23 -1.64 17.13 15.04
N GLU A 24 -0.42 17.09 14.52
CA GLU A 24 -0.13 17.36 13.11
C GLU A 24 -0.71 16.26 12.20
N ILE A 25 -0.61 14.99 12.64
CA ILE A 25 -1.17 13.84 11.93
C ILE A 25 -2.71 13.94 11.88
N VAL A 26 -3.35 14.30 12.99
CA VAL A 26 -4.80 14.51 13.08
C VAL A 26 -5.25 15.58 12.08
N GLU A 27 -4.56 16.73 12.05
CA GLU A 27 -4.87 17.82 11.13
C GLU A 27 -4.71 17.40 9.66
N GLN A 28 -3.66 16.65 9.33
CA GLN A 28 -3.42 16.16 7.97
C GLN A 28 -4.50 15.15 7.52
N ILE A 29 -5.00 14.30 8.42
CA ILE A 29 -6.08 13.36 8.12
C ILE A 29 -7.42 14.07 7.95
N LEU A 30 -7.80 14.94 8.90
CA LEU A 30 -9.08 15.65 8.85
C LEU A 30 -9.11 16.72 7.74
N GLY A 31 -7.95 17.28 7.37
CA GLY A 31 -7.80 18.18 6.24
C GLY A 31 -8.09 17.54 4.87
N CYS A 32 -8.20 16.21 4.81
CA CYS A 32 -8.58 15.49 3.61
C CYS A 32 -10.10 15.52 3.31
N GLY A 33 -10.93 15.99 4.25
CA GLY A 33 -12.36 16.22 4.03
C GLY A 33 -13.26 15.92 5.22
N GLU A 34 -14.56 16.16 5.05
CA GLU A 34 -15.58 15.99 6.09
C GLU A 34 -16.21 14.59 5.99
N SER A 35 -15.58 13.58 6.60
CA SER A 35 -16.10 12.22 6.63
C SER A 35 -15.93 11.58 8.00
N LEU A 36 -16.99 10.94 8.51
CA LEU A 36 -16.94 10.15 9.75
C LEU A 36 -15.91 9.00 9.66
N ALA A 37 -15.60 8.54 8.44
CA ALA A 37 -14.58 7.51 8.23
C ALA A 37 -13.15 8.05 8.42
N LEU A 38 -12.89 9.33 8.13
CA LEU A 38 -11.61 9.98 8.46
C LEU A 38 -11.48 10.16 9.97
N VAL A 39 -12.57 10.51 10.65
CA VAL A 39 -12.63 10.57 12.12
C VAL A 39 -12.34 9.19 12.73
N ALA A 40 -12.90 8.11 12.19
CA ALA A 40 -12.61 6.75 12.64
C ALA A 40 -11.11 6.39 12.50
N VAL A 41 -10.48 6.79 11.38
CA VAL A 41 -9.03 6.60 11.18
C VAL A 41 -8.22 7.40 12.19
N VAL A 42 -8.59 8.66 12.46
CA VAL A 42 -7.93 9.48 13.48
C VAL A 42 -8.00 8.81 14.85
N VAL A 43 -9.19 8.40 15.27
CA VAL A 43 -9.37 7.81 16.60
C VAL A 43 -8.58 6.51 16.73
N ASP A 44 -8.59 5.64 15.71
CA ASP A 44 -7.80 4.42 15.71
C ASP A 44 -6.29 4.70 15.85
N VAL A 45 -5.76 5.71 15.13
CA VAL A 45 -4.34 6.10 15.22
C VAL A 45 -4.01 6.68 16.60
N LEU A 46 -4.85 7.59 17.13
CA LEU A 46 -4.65 8.16 18.46
C LEU A 46 -4.68 7.09 19.56
N CYS A 47 -5.60 6.11 19.45
CA CYS A 47 -5.71 5.02 20.41
C CYS A 47 -4.47 4.11 20.42
N GLN A 48 -3.83 3.88 19.27
CA GLN A 48 -2.58 3.11 19.19
C GLN A 48 -1.42 3.80 19.94
N HIS A 49 -1.47 5.12 20.08
CA HIS A 49 -0.45 5.93 20.74
C HIS A 49 -0.97 6.59 22.02
N ALA A 50 -1.90 5.94 22.74
CA ALA A 50 -2.62 6.52 23.89
C ALA A 50 -1.71 7.10 24.99
N VAL A 51 -0.51 6.55 25.15
CA VAL A 51 0.50 7.00 26.13
C VAL A 51 1.16 8.33 25.73
N GLN A 52 1.05 8.75 24.48
CA GLN A 52 1.64 9.99 23.96
C GLN A 52 0.61 11.12 23.87
N LEU A 53 -0.67 10.83 24.15
CA LEU A 53 -1.75 11.79 24.04
C LEU A 53 -1.70 12.82 25.17
N GLU A 54 -1.88 14.09 24.78
CA GLU A 54 -2.15 15.17 25.69
C GLU A 54 -3.63 15.50 25.65
N THR A 55 -4.19 16.06 24.57
CA THR A 55 -5.61 16.50 24.46
C THR A 55 -6.31 16.09 23.17
N GLU A 56 -5.59 15.40 22.27
CA GLU A 56 -6.00 15.17 20.89
C GLU A 56 -7.23 14.25 20.77
N LEU A 57 -7.49 13.41 21.78
CA LEU A 57 -8.63 12.48 21.79
C LEU A 57 -9.93 13.12 22.30
N ASP A 58 -9.86 14.23 23.05
CA ASP A 58 -11.00 14.83 23.75
C ASP A 58 -12.16 15.18 22.82
N PRO A 59 -11.93 15.82 21.65
CA PRO A 59 -13.01 16.13 20.72
C PRO A 59 -13.76 14.89 20.22
N ALA A 60 -13.07 13.74 20.14
CA ALA A 60 -13.69 12.49 19.73
C ALA A 60 -14.49 11.85 20.87
N LEU A 61 -14.01 11.94 22.11
CA LEU A 61 -14.71 11.40 23.28
C LEU A 61 -16.06 12.10 23.51
N GLU A 62 -16.16 13.38 23.11
CA GLU A 62 -17.39 14.17 23.21
C GLU A 62 -18.51 13.76 22.24
N GLN A 63 -18.20 13.00 21.18
CA GLN A 63 -19.14 12.67 20.12
C GLN A 63 -19.75 11.28 20.31
N PRO A 64 -21.06 11.15 20.64
CA PRO A 64 -21.72 9.86 20.85
C PRO A 64 -21.59 8.90 19.66
N ALA A 65 -21.61 9.45 18.43
CA ALA A 65 -21.54 8.67 17.21
C ALA A 65 -20.23 7.89 17.05
N ILE A 66 -19.12 8.38 17.62
CA ILE A 66 -17.80 7.76 17.50
C ILE A 66 -17.74 6.46 18.31
N TRP A 67 -18.34 6.44 19.49
CA TRP A 67 -18.38 5.26 20.35
C TRP A 67 -19.28 4.14 19.84
N LEU A 68 -20.19 4.47 18.91
CA LEU A 68 -21.05 3.52 18.24
C LEU A 68 -20.39 2.93 16.98
N LEU A 69 -19.18 3.36 16.62
CA LEU A 69 -18.43 2.81 15.49
C LEU A 69 -17.76 1.48 15.90
N PRO A 70 -17.99 0.37 15.17
CA PRO A 70 -17.55 -0.97 15.59
C PRO A 70 -16.03 -1.13 15.79
N THR A 71 -15.20 -0.51 14.94
CA THR A 71 -13.73 -0.61 15.05
C THR A 71 -13.17 0.32 16.13
N THR A 72 -13.82 1.46 16.32
CA THR A 72 -13.36 2.54 17.19
C THR A 72 -13.69 2.28 18.66
N PHE A 73 -14.81 1.61 18.95
CA PHE A 73 -15.20 1.25 20.32
C PHE A 73 -14.11 0.38 21.00
N SER A 74 -13.64 -0.67 20.34
CA SER A 74 -12.60 -1.55 20.90
C SER A 74 -11.28 -0.81 21.14
N ALA A 75 -10.90 0.10 20.24
CA ALA A 75 -9.68 0.89 20.38
C ALA A 75 -9.80 1.89 21.55
N LEU A 76 -10.96 2.53 21.71
CA LEU A 76 -11.24 3.46 22.80
C LEU A 76 -11.27 2.75 24.17
N VAL A 77 -11.85 1.56 24.26
CA VAL A 77 -11.85 0.76 25.51
C VAL A 77 -10.42 0.51 26.01
N ALA A 78 -9.47 0.32 25.11
CA ALA A 78 -8.06 0.12 25.46
C ALA A 78 -7.32 1.45 25.77
N ALA A 79 -7.62 2.52 25.04
CA ALA A 79 -6.88 3.78 25.11
C ALA A 79 -7.35 4.74 26.21
N VAL A 80 -8.66 4.83 26.43
CA VAL A 80 -9.29 5.79 27.37
C VAL A 80 -8.77 5.65 28.80
N PRO A 81 -8.53 4.44 29.35
CA PRO A 81 -7.90 4.30 30.66
C PRO A 81 -6.58 5.06 30.80
N ALA A 82 -5.72 4.99 29.78
CA ALA A 82 -4.42 5.66 29.80
C ALA A 82 -4.56 7.19 29.79
N VAL A 83 -5.54 7.71 29.05
CA VAL A 83 -5.82 9.15 28.93
C VAL A 83 -6.44 9.70 30.23
N VAL A 84 -7.45 9.01 30.77
CA VAL A 84 -8.19 9.44 31.97
C VAL A 84 -7.29 9.40 33.22
N LEU A 85 -6.51 8.34 33.39
CA LEU A 85 -5.66 8.18 34.59
C LEU A 85 -4.47 9.13 34.62
N ARG A 86 -4.04 9.63 33.45
CA ARG A 86 -2.92 10.59 33.33
C ARG A 86 -3.36 12.05 33.32
N ALA A 87 -4.65 12.31 33.09
CA ALA A 87 -5.18 13.65 33.10
C ALA A 87 -5.10 14.30 34.49
N GLY A 88 -4.96 15.63 34.53
CA GLY A 88 -5.07 16.39 35.77
C GLY A 88 -6.48 16.32 36.36
N ARG A 89 -6.63 16.61 37.66
CA ARG A 89 -7.91 16.49 38.40
C ARG A 89 -9.08 17.21 37.71
N GLU A 90 -8.86 18.45 37.25
CA GLU A 90 -9.88 19.25 36.57
C GLU A 90 -10.41 18.55 35.30
N ARG A 91 -9.52 17.90 34.56
CA ARG A 91 -9.85 17.18 33.33
C ARG A 91 -10.45 15.80 33.60
N GLN A 92 -10.03 15.14 34.68
CA GLN A 92 -10.70 13.92 35.18
C GLN A 92 -12.15 14.20 35.58
N ASP A 93 -12.40 15.34 36.24
CA ASP A 93 -13.76 15.78 36.55
C ASP A 93 -14.56 16.12 35.29
N ALA A 94 -13.94 16.75 34.30
CA ALA A 94 -14.57 17.02 33.01
C ALA A 94 -14.97 15.71 32.28
N TYR A 95 -14.12 14.68 32.28
CA TYR A 95 -14.45 13.37 31.72
C TYR A 95 -15.60 12.68 32.45
N ARG A 96 -15.60 12.73 33.78
CA ARG A 96 -16.69 12.17 34.58
C ARG A 96 -18.04 12.85 34.25
N ILE A 97 -18.05 14.17 34.14
CA ILE A 97 -19.24 14.94 33.74
C ILE A 97 -19.66 14.59 32.31
N LEU A 98 -18.71 14.45 31.39
CA LEU A 98 -18.97 14.04 30.02
C LEU A 98 -19.63 12.65 29.95
N GLY A 99 -19.10 11.66 30.68
CA GLY A 99 -19.69 10.32 30.76
C GLY A 99 -21.13 10.33 31.27
N GLN A 100 -21.41 11.13 32.32
CA GLN A 100 -22.76 11.31 32.85
C GLN A 100 -23.70 11.97 31.84
N ARG A 101 -23.22 12.98 31.11
CA ARG A 101 -23.99 13.67 30.07
C ARG A 101 -24.37 12.72 28.94
N LEU A 102 -23.41 11.93 28.43
CA LEU A 102 -23.63 11.00 27.31
C LEU A 102 -24.67 9.92 27.65
N VAL A 103 -24.66 9.39 28.88
CA VAL A 103 -25.68 8.44 29.35
C VAL A 103 -27.06 9.10 29.42
N ALA A 104 -27.14 10.33 29.92
CA ALA A 104 -28.40 11.08 30.01
C ALA A 104 -28.98 11.43 28.64
N GLU A 105 -28.13 11.85 27.69
CA GLU A 105 -28.51 12.13 26.29
C GLU A 105 -29.05 10.88 25.59
N HIS A 106 -28.40 9.73 25.79
CA HIS A 106 -28.87 8.44 25.25
C HIS A 106 -30.22 8.02 25.86
N ALA A 107 -30.39 8.18 27.17
CA ALA A 107 -31.64 7.86 27.86
C ALA A 107 -32.83 8.74 27.43
N ALA A 108 -32.58 9.93 26.86
CA ALA A 108 -33.61 10.88 26.43
C ALA A 108 -34.13 10.66 24.99
N LEU A 109 -33.63 9.67 24.25
CA LEU A 109 -34.03 9.40 22.87
C LEU A 109 -35.48 8.85 22.79
N PRO A 110 -36.36 9.39 21.91
CA PRO A 110 -37.79 9.01 21.88
C PRO A 110 -38.03 7.55 21.51
N VAL A 111 -38.93 6.90 22.28
CA VAL A 111 -39.27 5.48 22.15
C VAL A 111 -39.96 5.14 20.80
N GLU A 112 -40.50 6.13 20.09
CA GLU A 112 -41.26 5.93 18.85
C GLU A 112 -40.39 5.61 17.62
N GLN A 113 -39.06 5.82 17.69
CA GLN A 113 -38.12 5.27 16.70
C GLN A 113 -37.83 3.77 16.91
N LEU A 114 -38.51 3.12 17.88
CA LEU A 114 -38.17 1.77 18.37
C LEU A 114 -39.13 0.62 17.99
N ALA A 115 -40.07 0.82 17.06
CA ALA A 115 -41.14 -0.14 16.77
C ALA A 115 -40.86 -1.12 15.59
N ALA A 116 -39.63 -1.62 15.43
CA ALA A 116 -39.28 -2.63 14.42
C ALA A 116 -38.56 -3.84 15.04
N PRO A 117 -38.70 -5.05 14.48
CA PRO A 117 -38.00 -6.24 14.99
C PRO A 117 -36.48 -6.07 14.93
N GLY A 118 -35.77 -6.45 16.01
CA GLY A 118 -34.31 -6.29 16.17
C GLY A 118 -33.86 -5.00 16.87
N ILE A 119 -34.79 -4.17 17.35
CA ILE A 119 -34.47 -2.91 18.03
C ILE A 119 -34.12 -3.07 19.51
N GLU A 120 -34.79 -3.96 20.25
CA GLU A 120 -34.47 -4.19 21.67
C GLU A 120 -33.01 -4.59 21.87
N GLU A 121 -32.47 -5.40 20.96
CA GLU A 121 -31.08 -5.84 21.00
C GLU A 121 -30.11 -4.70 20.67
N ARG A 122 -30.40 -3.90 19.63
CA ARG A 122 -29.62 -2.68 19.32
C ARG A 122 -29.66 -1.68 20.47
N GLN A 123 -30.76 -1.60 21.19
CA GLN A 123 -30.90 -0.73 22.35
C GLN A 123 -30.08 -1.26 23.53
N ARG A 124 -30.15 -2.56 23.84
CA ARG A 124 -29.27 -3.19 24.85
C ARG A 124 -27.79 -3.00 24.53
N THR A 125 -27.39 -3.13 23.25
CA THR A 125 -26.01 -2.86 22.81
C THR A 125 -25.62 -1.40 23.02
N ARG A 126 -26.49 -0.45 22.65
CA ARG A 126 -26.25 0.98 22.88
C ARG A 126 -26.18 1.32 24.37
N ASP A 127 -27.12 0.81 25.17
CA ASP A 127 -27.13 0.96 26.63
C ASP A 127 -25.85 0.41 27.26
N HIS A 128 -25.33 -0.71 26.75
CA HIS A 128 -24.06 -1.28 27.18
C HIS A 128 -22.87 -0.38 26.80
N ILE A 129 -22.82 0.10 25.55
CA ILE A 129 -21.77 1.02 25.07
C ILE A 129 -21.74 2.28 25.92
N PHE A 130 -22.86 2.97 26.12
CA PHE A 130 -22.91 4.23 26.88
C PHE A 130 -22.61 4.05 28.38
N ARG A 131 -23.04 2.94 28.99
CA ARG A 131 -22.65 2.61 30.37
C ARG A 131 -21.14 2.34 30.50
N THR A 132 -20.59 1.59 29.54
CA THR A 132 -19.15 1.29 29.50
C THR A 132 -18.32 2.55 29.30
N MET A 133 -18.74 3.44 28.40
CA MET A 133 -18.13 4.75 28.20
C MET A 133 -18.10 5.59 29.47
N ALA A 134 -19.24 5.73 30.14
CA ALA A 134 -19.33 6.51 31.36
C ALA A 134 -18.43 5.96 32.46
N ALA A 135 -18.36 4.62 32.58
CA ALA A 135 -17.47 3.97 33.53
C ALA A 135 -15.99 4.18 33.17
N LEU A 136 -15.62 4.13 31.89
CA LEU A 136 -14.24 4.36 31.43
C LEU A 136 -13.78 5.80 31.63
N LEU A 137 -14.68 6.78 31.49
CA LEU A 137 -14.40 8.21 31.67
C LEU A 137 -14.36 8.65 33.14
N ASP A 138 -14.88 7.82 34.05
CA ASP A 138 -14.87 8.13 35.48
C ASP A 138 -13.63 7.55 36.17
N SER A 139 -12.66 8.43 36.43
CA SER A 139 -11.41 8.06 37.13
C SER A 139 -11.64 7.43 38.52
N THR A 140 -12.78 7.69 39.17
CA THR A 140 -13.10 7.13 40.50
C THR A 140 -13.47 5.64 40.45
N GLN A 141 -13.75 5.10 39.26
CA GLN A 141 -14.06 3.67 39.05
C GLN A 141 -12.81 2.80 38.92
N TYR A 142 -11.62 3.41 38.86
CA TYR A 142 -10.35 2.71 38.72
C TYR A 142 -9.69 2.44 40.07
N GLU A 143 -9.33 1.19 40.30
CA GLU A 143 -8.58 0.75 41.47
C GLU A 143 -7.18 0.29 41.05
N GLN A 144 -6.17 0.63 41.84
CA GLN A 144 -4.81 0.13 41.64
C GLN A 144 -4.67 -1.22 42.33
N ILE A 145 -4.40 -2.26 41.55
CA ILE A 145 -4.17 -3.62 42.04
C ILE A 145 -2.69 -3.95 41.87
N ASP A 146 -2.06 -4.41 42.95
CA ASP A 146 -0.70 -4.95 42.90
C ASP A 146 -0.72 -6.31 42.19
N LEU A 147 0.13 -6.48 41.18
CA LEU A 147 0.29 -7.75 40.47
C LEU A 147 1.09 -8.74 41.34
N PRO A 148 0.83 -10.05 41.22
CA PRO A 148 1.60 -11.08 41.92
C PRO A 148 3.12 -10.98 41.65
N ASP A 149 3.92 -11.44 42.61
CA ASP A 149 5.39 -11.53 42.51
C ASP A 149 6.13 -10.20 42.31
N GLY A 150 5.53 -9.06 42.67
CA GLY A 150 6.18 -7.75 42.57
C GLY A 150 6.33 -7.21 41.14
N ARG A 151 5.53 -7.71 40.19
CA ARG A 151 5.56 -7.33 38.77
C ARG A 151 4.98 -5.93 38.47
N GLY A 152 4.58 -5.18 39.49
CA GLY A 152 4.09 -3.81 39.37
C GLY A 152 2.62 -3.66 39.78
N ARG A 153 2.02 -2.53 39.39
CA ARG A 153 0.62 -2.17 39.64
C ARG A 153 -0.14 -2.00 38.34
N VAL A 154 -1.40 -2.43 38.32
CA VAL A 154 -2.31 -2.21 37.20
C VAL A 154 -3.56 -1.48 37.69
N ALA A 155 -4.07 -0.54 36.90
CA ALA A 155 -5.35 0.08 37.15
C ALA A 155 -6.47 -0.78 36.57
N VAL A 156 -7.44 -1.17 37.39
CA VAL A 156 -8.59 -1.99 37.00
C VAL A 156 -9.87 -1.20 37.23
N ASN A 157 -10.73 -1.13 36.22
CA ASN A 157 -12.03 -0.51 36.35
C ASN A 157 -13.08 -1.57 36.71
N ARG A 158 -13.46 -1.64 37.99
CA ARG A 158 -14.39 -2.68 38.47
C ARG A 158 -15.80 -2.49 37.94
N ALA A 159 -16.24 -1.24 37.70
CA ALA A 159 -17.55 -0.96 37.12
C ALA A 159 -17.64 -1.46 35.67
N VAL A 160 -16.58 -1.25 34.87
CA VAL A 160 -16.47 -1.85 33.53
C VAL A 160 -16.49 -3.38 33.63
N GLY A 161 -15.71 -3.97 34.54
CA GLY A 161 -15.74 -5.42 34.78
C GLY A 161 -17.12 -5.97 35.16
N GLN A 162 -17.89 -5.25 35.99
CA GLN A 162 -19.25 -5.61 36.36
C GLN A 162 -20.25 -5.40 35.21
N ILE A 163 -20.12 -4.32 34.44
CA ILE A 163 -20.93 -4.08 33.23
C ILE A 163 -20.66 -5.17 32.19
N HIS A 164 -19.41 -5.62 32.04
CA HIS A 164 -19.07 -6.76 31.20
C HIS A 164 -19.58 -8.08 31.79
N ALA A 165 -19.60 -8.29 33.10
CA ALA A 165 -20.16 -9.50 33.71
C ALA A 165 -21.70 -9.57 33.61
N GLU A 166 -22.40 -8.46 33.87
CA GLU A 166 -23.86 -8.31 33.69
C GLU A 166 -24.25 -8.46 32.22
N ALA A 167 -23.38 -7.95 31.36
CA ALA A 167 -23.57 -8.11 29.96
C ALA A 167 -23.19 -9.54 29.54
N GLU A 168 -22.19 -10.25 30.09
CA GLU A 168 -21.86 -11.67 29.83
C GLU A 168 -23.04 -12.61 30.13
N GLU A 169 -23.85 -12.30 31.14
CA GLU A 169 -25.14 -12.97 31.41
C GLU A 169 -26.19 -12.75 30.30
N ALA A 170 -25.99 -11.74 29.42
CA ALA A 170 -26.77 -11.38 28.25
C ALA A 170 -25.98 -11.30 26.90
N GLN A 171 -24.66 -11.58 26.85
CA GLN A 171 -23.63 -11.24 25.83
C GLN A 171 -22.93 -12.50 25.30
N GLY A 172 -23.68 -13.52 24.90
CA GLY A 172 -23.11 -14.48 23.95
C GLY A 172 -22.68 -13.75 22.66
N ASP A 173 -23.47 -12.78 22.20
CA ASP A 173 -23.37 -12.22 20.85
C ASP A 173 -22.27 -11.16 20.65
N LEU A 174 -22.06 -10.24 21.59
CA LEU A 174 -21.02 -9.20 21.45
C LEU A 174 -19.60 -9.77 21.56
N HIS A 175 -19.37 -10.70 22.49
CA HIS A 175 -18.10 -11.39 22.62
C HIS A 175 -17.79 -12.20 21.34
N ARG A 176 -18.78 -12.93 20.81
CA ARG A 176 -18.68 -13.62 19.51
C ARG A 176 -18.36 -12.67 18.35
N PHE A 177 -18.97 -11.49 18.32
CA PHE A 177 -18.70 -10.49 17.30
C PHE A 177 -17.25 -9.99 17.37
N VAL A 178 -16.79 -9.53 18.53
CA VAL A 178 -15.41 -9.02 18.70
C VAL A 178 -14.38 -10.11 18.42
N GLU A 179 -14.61 -11.32 18.93
CA GLU A 179 -13.71 -12.47 18.71
C GLU A 179 -13.65 -12.86 17.23
N ARG A 180 -14.76 -12.75 16.48
CA ARG A 180 -14.77 -12.96 15.02
C ARG A 180 -13.81 -12.02 14.29
N PHE A 181 -13.79 -10.72 14.63
CA PHE A 181 -12.89 -9.76 13.98
C PHE A 181 -11.44 -9.96 14.37
N ALA A 182 -11.19 -10.16 15.66
CA ALA A 182 -9.86 -10.39 16.20
C ALA A 182 -9.23 -11.65 15.60
N LEU A 183 -9.97 -12.76 15.58
CA LEU A 183 -9.50 -14.01 15.00
C LEU A 183 -9.21 -13.88 13.50
N ALA A 184 -10.06 -13.19 12.74
CA ALA A 184 -9.83 -12.95 11.32
C ALA A 184 -8.56 -12.14 11.06
N GLU A 185 -8.31 -11.12 11.88
CA GLU A 185 -7.12 -10.27 11.78
C GLU A 185 -5.85 -11.02 12.18
N ASP A 186 -5.88 -11.75 13.29
CA ASP A 186 -4.76 -12.56 13.76
C ASP A 186 -4.40 -13.66 12.75
N ALA A 187 -5.40 -14.33 12.16
CA ALA A 187 -5.18 -15.34 11.12
C ALA A 187 -4.61 -14.73 9.83
N CYS A 188 -5.07 -13.53 9.41
CA CYS A 188 -4.52 -12.84 8.24
C CYS A 188 -3.09 -12.38 8.49
N ARG A 189 -2.79 -11.85 9.68
CA ARG A 189 -1.42 -11.48 10.07
C ARG A 189 -0.51 -12.69 10.12
N ALA A 190 -0.94 -13.79 10.73
CA ALA A 190 -0.16 -15.03 10.76
C ALA A 190 0.11 -15.63 9.36
N ARG A 191 -0.78 -15.38 8.38
CA ARG A 191 -0.61 -15.77 6.98
C ARG A 191 0.38 -14.83 6.26
N ASP A 192 0.20 -13.53 6.40
CA ASP A 192 0.90 -12.50 5.61
C ASP A 192 2.27 -12.09 6.20
N GLU A 193 2.47 -12.22 7.52
CA GLU A 193 3.67 -11.82 8.26
C GLU A 193 4.40 -13.05 8.84
N THR A 194 5.70 -12.94 9.14
CA THR A 194 6.51 -14.01 9.77
C THR A 194 6.30 -14.11 11.29
N ASP A 195 5.22 -13.52 11.81
CA ASP A 195 5.00 -13.41 13.25
C ASP A 195 4.73 -14.78 13.87
N THR A 196 5.28 -15.03 15.07
CA THR A 196 5.12 -16.32 15.76
C THR A 196 3.75 -16.40 16.45
N VAL A 197 2.69 -16.48 15.65
CA VAL A 197 1.34 -16.73 16.18
C VAL A 197 1.20 -18.22 16.49
N ASP A 198 0.67 -18.53 17.67
CA ASP A 198 0.36 -19.89 18.06
C ASP A 198 -0.79 -20.44 17.21
N VAL A 199 -0.43 -21.29 16.25
CA VAL A 199 -1.35 -21.90 15.27
C VAL A 199 -2.41 -22.76 15.95
N GLN A 200 -2.04 -23.45 17.04
CA GLN A 200 -2.97 -24.27 17.79
C GLN A 200 -4.01 -23.39 18.50
N ARG A 201 -3.57 -22.28 19.09
CA ARG A 201 -4.46 -21.28 19.69
C ARG A 201 -5.42 -20.66 18.67
N LEU A 202 -4.98 -20.37 17.44
CA LEU A 202 -5.87 -19.87 16.38
C LEU A 202 -6.97 -20.87 16.04
N PHE A 203 -6.60 -22.15 15.88
CA PHE A 203 -7.55 -23.20 15.57
C PHE A 203 -8.56 -23.43 16.71
N GLU A 204 -8.10 -23.44 17.96
CA GLU A 204 -8.95 -23.57 19.14
C GLU A 204 -9.94 -22.42 19.27
N ARG A 205 -9.49 -21.17 19.10
CA ARG A 205 -10.35 -19.98 19.10
C ARG A 205 -11.43 -20.05 18.02
N MET A 206 -11.05 -20.50 16.82
CA MET A 206 -12.00 -20.73 15.74
C MET A 206 -13.03 -21.83 16.10
N ALA A 207 -12.58 -22.96 16.64
CA ALA A 207 -13.48 -24.05 17.02
C ALA A 207 -14.48 -23.64 18.12
N VAL A 208 -14.02 -22.85 19.10
CA VAL A 208 -14.89 -22.26 20.13
C VAL A 208 -15.91 -21.32 19.49
N LEU A 209 -15.48 -20.45 18.58
CA LEU A 209 -16.37 -19.53 17.86
C LEU A 209 -17.41 -20.27 17.01
N GLU A 210 -17.02 -21.34 16.31
CA GLU A 210 -17.93 -22.19 15.54
C GLU A 210 -18.96 -22.91 16.41
N ALA A 211 -18.53 -23.48 17.53
CA ALA A 211 -19.42 -24.13 18.48
C ALA A 211 -20.44 -23.12 19.02
N ALA A 212 -19.99 -21.90 19.30
CA ALA A 212 -20.85 -20.83 19.76
C ALA A 212 -21.86 -20.38 18.68
N PHE A 213 -21.50 -20.42 17.39
CA PHE A 213 -22.43 -20.12 16.29
C PHE A 213 -23.45 -21.23 15.98
N LYS A 214 -23.18 -22.47 16.35
CA LYS A 214 -24.19 -23.55 16.27
C LYS A 214 -25.31 -23.38 17.28
N VAL A 215 -25.04 -22.71 18.41
CA VAL A 215 -26.01 -22.47 19.48
C VAL A 215 -26.81 -21.19 19.23
N SER A 216 -26.20 -20.15 18.65
CA SER A 216 -26.89 -18.95 18.20
C SER A 216 -26.29 -18.47 16.87
N PRO A 217 -27.07 -18.38 15.78
CA PRO A 217 -26.57 -17.95 14.48
C PRO A 217 -26.07 -16.49 14.52
N PRO A 218 -25.03 -16.15 13.77
CA PRO A 218 -24.41 -14.81 13.83
C PRO A 218 -25.34 -13.73 13.27
N LEU A 219 -25.20 -12.51 13.79
CA LEU A 219 -25.71 -11.29 13.14
C LEU A 219 -24.95 -11.06 11.82
N GLU A 220 -25.68 -10.69 10.76
CA GLU A 220 -25.09 -10.32 9.46
C GLU A 220 -24.06 -9.18 9.64
N GLY A 221 -22.87 -9.31 9.05
CA GLY A 221 -21.82 -8.29 9.10
C GLY A 221 -20.51 -8.73 8.43
N PRO A 222 -19.52 -7.83 8.29
CA PRO A 222 -18.25 -8.11 7.61
C PRO A 222 -17.40 -9.15 8.36
N GLY A 223 -16.74 -10.05 7.62
CA GLY A 223 -15.96 -11.18 8.15
C GLY A 223 -16.79 -12.45 8.27
N ASP A 224 -17.03 -13.12 7.13
CA ASP A 224 -17.75 -14.40 7.10
C ASP A 224 -16.95 -15.45 7.91
N LEU A 225 -17.65 -16.36 8.58
CA LEU A 225 -17.01 -17.51 9.20
C LEU A 225 -16.23 -18.33 8.16
N GLN A 226 -16.70 -18.37 6.90
CA GLN A 226 -15.98 -19.02 5.79
C GLN A 226 -14.62 -18.39 5.52
N ASP A 227 -14.53 -17.06 5.59
CA ASP A 227 -13.31 -16.29 5.40
C ASP A 227 -12.28 -16.61 6.50
N ILE A 228 -12.73 -16.67 7.75
CA ILE A 228 -11.91 -17.02 8.91
C ILE A 228 -11.40 -18.46 8.80
N ARG A 229 -12.29 -19.40 8.44
CA ARG A 229 -11.93 -20.81 8.23
C ARG A 229 -10.80 -20.95 7.21
N ALA A 230 -10.92 -20.26 6.08
CA ALA A 230 -9.91 -20.29 5.03
C ALA A 230 -8.59 -19.65 5.47
N ALA A 231 -8.62 -18.55 6.24
CA ALA A 231 -7.42 -17.93 6.79
C ALA A 231 -6.70 -18.84 7.80
N VAL A 232 -7.43 -19.45 8.75
CA VAL A 232 -6.87 -20.41 9.71
C VAL A 232 -6.34 -21.66 8.99
N ALA A 233 -7.09 -22.18 8.01
CA ALA A 233 -6.65 -23.30 7.17
C ALA A 233 -5.35 -22.99 6.43
N ALA A 234 -5.21 -21.77 5.91
CA ALA A 234 -4.00 -21.33 5.24
C ALA A 234 -2.78 -21.35 6.17
N VAL A 235 -2.93 -20.80 7.38
CA VAL A 235 -1.87 -20.79 8.41
C VAL A 235 -1.47 -22.21 8.83
N LEU A 236 -2.44 -23.12 8.99
CA LEU A 236 -2.16 -24.52 9.32
C LEU A 236 -1.30 -25.21 8.25
N VAL A 237 -1.62 -25.03 6.98
CA VAL A 237 -0.85 -25.63 5.87
C VAL A 237 0.54 -25.00 5.78
N GLN A 238 0.65 -23.68 5.90
CA GLN A 238 1.92 -22.96 5.89
C GLN A 238 2.84 -23.43 7.02
N ARG A 239 2.29 -23.61 8.24
CA ARG A 239 3.04 -24.12 9.39
C ARG A 239 3.52 -25.55 9.16
N ALA A 240 2.65 -26.41 8.63
CA ALA A 240 2.97 -27.81 8.36
C ALA A 240 4.03 -28.01 7.27
N ALA A 241 4.26 -27.02 6.41
CA ALA A 241 5.34 -27.00 5.43
C ALA A 241 6.70 -26.65 6.05
N GLY A 242 6.71 -25.84 7.12
CA GLY A 242 7.94 -25.40 7.79
C GLY A 242 8.37 -26.26 8.98
N GLU A 243 7.42 -26.80 9.75
CA GLU A 243 7.70 -27.55 10.98
C GLU A 243 6.66 -28.66 11.27
N ASN A 244 7.07 -29.71 11.97
CA ASN A 244 6.20 -30.79 12.44
C ASN A 244 5.50 -30.38 13.76
N GLY A 245 4.35 -29.72 13.67
CA GLY A 245 3.57 -29.33 14.85
C GLY A 245 2.04 -29.31 14.68
N VAL A 246 1.53 -29.66 13.48
CA VAL A 246 0.09 -29.63 13.17
C VAL A 246 -0.45 -31.06 13.09
N GLU A 247 -1.58 -31.32 13.75
CA GLU A 247 -2.17 -32.65 13.75
C GLU A 247 -2.76 -33.01 12.38
N LEU A 248 -2.62 -34.27 11.95
CA LEU A 248 -3.00 -34.72 10.61
C LEU A 248 -4.47 -34.46 10.27
N TRP A 249 -5.38 -34.58 11.25
CA TRP A 249 -6.80 -34.31 11.01
C TRP A 249 -7.11 -32.82 10.85
N GLN A 250 -6.33 -31.93 11.47
CA GLN A 250 -6.45 -30.47 11.25
C GLN A 250 -6.02 -30.11 9.83
N LEU A 251 -5.03 -30.82 9.27
CA LEU A 251 -4.62 -30.67 7.87
C LEU A 251 -5.67 -31.19 6.89
N HIS A 252 -6.33 -32.31 7.19
CA HIS A 252 -7.47 -32.77 6.40
C HIS A 252 -8.60 -31.71 6.39
N TRP A 253 -8.92 -31.14 7.56
CA TRP A 253 -9.91 -30.07 7.66
C TRP A 253 -9.49 -28.84 6.87
N ALA A 254 -8.22 -28.44 6.95
CA ALA A 254 -7.68 -27.29 6.24
C ALA A 254 -7.77 -27.46 4.72
N GLY A 255 -7.47 -28.65 4.21
CA GLY A 255 -7.62 -28.98 2.79
C GLY A 255 -9.05 -28.75 2.29
N GLU A 256 -10.05 -29.23 3.02
CA GLU A 256 -11.47 -29.03 2.69
C GLU A 256 -11.88 -27.56 2.71
N GLN A 257 -11.41 -26.77 3.69
CA GLN A 257 -11.75 -25.34 3.75
C GLN A 257 -11.13 -24.54 2.60
N LEU A 258 -9.88 -24.83 2.23
CA LEU A 258 -9.21 -24.17 1.10
C LEU A 258 -9.89 -24.52 -0.23
N LYS A 259 -10.29 -25.78 -0.41
CA LYS A 259 -11.06 -26.22 -1.58
C LYS A 259 -12.42 -25.52 -1.65
N ALA A 260 -13.13 -25.40 -0.53
CA ALA A 260 -14.41 -24.71 -0.47
C ALA A 260 -14.27 -23.21 -0.80
N ALA A 261 -13.24 -22.55 -0.25
CA ALA A 261 -12.97 -21.14 -0.51
C ALA A 261 -12.59 -20.86 -1.98
N ALA A 262 -11.82 -21.76 -2.60
CA ALA A 262 -11.53 -21.67 -4.03
C ALA A 262 -12.79 -21.88 -4.89
N ALA A 263 -13.67 -22.81 -4.50
CA ALA A 263 -14.91 -23.08 -5.23
C ALA A 263 -15.94 -21.94 -5.11
N SER A 264 -15.94 -21.19 -4.00
CA SER A 264 -16.80 -20.02 -3.80
C SER A 264 -16.26 -18.74 -4.42
N THR A 265 -15.05 -18.77 -5.01
CA THR A 265 -14.42 -17.59 -5.62
C THR A 265 -15.25 -17.10 -6.82
N PRO A 266 -15.76 -15.85 -6.80
CA PRO A 266 -16.50 -15.28 -7.92
C PRO A 266 -15.67 -15.19 -9.20
N ALA A 267 -16.18 -15.74 -10.29
CA ALA A 267 -15.48 -15.76 -11.58
C ALA A 267 -15.60 -14.40 -12.31
N ALA A 268 -14.54 -14.02 -13.03
CA ALA A 268 -14.54 -12.80 -13.86
C ALA A 268 -15.65 -12.80 -14.92
N LEU A 269 -16.04 -13.98 -15.39
CA LEU A 269 -17.05 -14.15 -16.43
C LEU A 269 -18.49 -13.92 -15.95
N THR A 270 -18.74 -13.98 -14.64
CA THR A 270 -20.08 -13.87 -14.06
C THR A 270 -20.40 -12.49 -13.49
N SER A 271 -19.41 -11.60 -13.40
CA SER A 271 -19.61 -10.24 -12.87
C SER A 271 -20.19 -9.31 -13.93
N LEU A 272 -21.35 -8.72 -13.66
CA LEU A 272 -21.93 -7.63 -14.48
C LEU A 272 -21.20 -6.31 -14.24
N ASP A 273 -20.63 -6.13 -13.05
CA ASP A 273 -19.78 -4.99 -12.72
C ASP A 273 -18.35 -5.23 -13.23
N LEU A 274 -17.83 -4.28 -14.00
CA LEU A 274 -16.47 -4.28 -14.56
C LEU A 274 -15.43 -4.10 -13.45
N VAL A 275 -15.14 -5.20 -12.73
CA VAL A 275 -14.09 -5.41 -11.73
C VAL A 275 -14.35 -4.73 -10.39
N CYS A 276 -14.45 -5.54 -9.34
CA CYS A 276 -14.31 -5.08 -7.96
C CYS A 276 -12.81 -5.02 -7.64
N GLU A 277 -12.29 -3.79 -7.46
CA GLU A 277 -10.87 -3.55 -7.16
C GLU A 277 -10.47 -4.02 -5.76
N GLU A 278 -11.42 -4.18 -4.84
CA GLU A 278 -11.12 -4.52 -3.45
C GLU A 278 -12.16 -5.53 -2.93
N GLN A 279 -11.68 -6.70 -2.55
CA GLN A 279 -12.39 -7.60 -1.66
C GLN A 279 -11.90 -7.33 -0.24
N ASN A 280 -12.71 -7.68 0.75
CA ASN A 280 -12.26 -7.70 2.13
C ASN A 280 -10.93 -8.46 2.23
N HIS A 281 -9.87 -7.86 2.76
CA HIS A 281 -8.54 -8.48 2.94
C HIS A 281 -8.59 -9.80 3.75
N LYS A 282 -9.72 -10.02 4.43
CA LYS A 282 -10.08 -11.22 5.18
C LYS A 282 -10.66 -12.35 4.32
N ALA A 283 -10.93 -12.12 3.03
CA ALA A 283 -11.65 -13.06 2.17
C ALA A 283 -10.94 -14.41 1.99
N GLY A 284 -11.71 -15.50 2.04
CA GLY A 284 -11.19 -16.85 2.03
C GLY A 284 -10.50 -17.26 0.72
N ASP A 285 -10.90 -16.67 -0.41
CA ASP A 285 -10.29 -16.90 -1.72
C ASP A 285 -8.85 -16.35 -1.81
N ARG A 286 -8.53 -15.24 -1.13
CA ARG A 286 -7.16 -14.74 -0.99
C ARG A 286 -6.29 -15.70 -0.17
N SER A 287 -6.84 -16.29 0.88
CA SER A 287 -6.15 -17.33 1.66
C SER A 287 -5.88 -18.58 0.81
N ALA A 288 -6.83 -19.00 -0.02
CA ALA A 288 -6.63 -20.06 -1.00
C ALA A 288 -5.55 -19.68 -2.04
N ALA A 289 -5.60 -18.48 -2.60
CA ALA A 289 -4.63 -17.96 -3.56
C ALA A 289 -3.20 -17.96 -3.03
N HIS A 290 -3.02 -17.66 -1.75
CA HIS A 290 -1.71 -17.64 -1.09
C HIS A 290 -1.11 -19.05 -0.93
N ILE A 291 -1.93 -20.05 -0.57
CA ILE A 291 -1.46 -21.37 -0.15
C ILE A 291 -1.49 -22.44 -1.23
N LEU A 292 -2.38 -22.35 -2.22
CA LEU A 292 -2.46 -23.34 -3.30
C LEU A 292 -1.11 -23.56 -4.02
N PRO A 293 -0.29 -22.53 -4.32
CA PRO A 293 1.05 -22.73 -4.87
C PRO A 293 1.98 -23.58 -3.99
N LEU A 294 1.88 -23.46 -2.66
CA LEU A 294 2.66 -24.27 -1.73
C LEU A 294 2.24 -25.75 -1.80
N LEU A 295 0.94 -26.02 -1.92
CA LEU A 295 0.40 -27.37 -2.13
C LEU A 295 0.76 -27.96 -3.51
N LEU A 296 1.07 -27.12 -4.50
CA LEU A 296 1.58 -27.58 -5.79
C LEU A 296 3.09 -27.89 -5.76
N ALA A 297 3.84 -27.21 -4.88
CA ALA A 297 5.28 -27.33 -4.76
C ALA A 297 5.72 -28.53 -3.89
N ASP A 298 4.94 -28.86 -2.86
CA ASP A 298 5.24 -29.95 -1.92
C ASP A 298 4.38 -31.19 -2.26
N GLU A 299 5.00 -32.35 -2.48
CA GLU A 299 4.28 -33.58 -2.83
C GLU A 299 3.60 -34.27 -1.62
N ASP A 300 4.10 -34.02 -0.41
CA ASP A 300 3.62 -34.65 0.82
C ASP A 300 2.45 -33.86 1.44
N LEU A 301 2.42 -32.54 1.31
CA LEU A 301 1.33 -31.71 1.84
C LEU A 301 -0.05 -32.03 1.25
N PRO A 302 -0.24 -32.26 -0.06
CA PRO A 302 -1.50 -32.72 -0.63
C PRO A 302 -1.98 -34.04 0.00
N GLN A 303 -1.07 -34.99 0.24
CA GLN A 303 -1.41 -36.26 0.89
C GLN A 303 -1.88 -36.03 2.33
N ARG A 304 -1.15 -35.20 3.08
CA ARG A 304 -1.48 -34.82 4.47
C ARG A 304 -2.77 -33.99 4.59
N THR A 305 -3.15 -33.27 3.54
CA THR A 305 -4.40 -32.49 3.48
C THR A 305 -5.56 -33.25 2.81
N ARG A 306 -5.33 -34.49 2.34
CA ARG A 306 -6.27 -35.30 1.55
C ARG A 306 -6.76 -34.65 0.24
N LEU A 307 -6.02 -33.67 -0.26
CA LEU A 307 -6.31 -33.08 -1.56
C LEU A 307 -5.70 -33.93 -2.66
N THR A 308 -6.53 -34.37 -3.62
CA THR A 308 -6.01 -35.02 -4.82
C THR A 308 -5.32 -34.00 -5.72
N ALA A 309 -4.51 -34.48 -6.66
CA ALA A 309 -3.88 -33.59 -7.63
C ALA A 309 -4.91 -32.80 -8.44
N GLN A 310 -6.04 -33.43 -8.77
CA GLN A 310 -7.16 -32.81 -9.46
C GLN A 310 -7.83 -31.72 -8.61
N ASP A 311 -7.96 -31.94 -7.29
CA ASP A 311 -8.54 -30.94 -6.38
C ASP A 311 -7.69 -29.67 -6.35
N THR A 312 -6.37 -29.80 -6.20
CA THR A 312 -5.45 -28.65 -6.16
C THR A 312 -5.44 -27.91 -7.50
N SER A 313 -5.41 -28.62 -8.63
CA SER A 313 -5.48 -28.03 -9.97
C SER A 313 -6.79 -27.25 -10.18
N THR A 314 -7.92 -27.88 -9.84
CA THR A 314 -9.25 -27.26 -9.98
C THR A 314 -9.38 -26.01 -9.11
N ALA A 315 -8.93 -26.08 -7.85
CA ALA A 315 -8.93 -24.94 -6.93
C ALA A 315 -8.05 -23.80 -7.44
N THR A 316 -6.85 -24.11 -7.96
CA THR A 316 -5.93 -23.11 -8.52
C THR A 316 -6.52 -22.44 -9.75
N ALA A 317 -7.16 -23.20 -10.64
CA ALA A 317 -7.84 -22.65 -11.81
C ALA A 317 -9.04 -21.75 -11.44
N ALA A 318 -9.82 -22.13 -10.41
CA ALA A 318 -10.93 -21.33 -9.91
C ALA A 318 -10.45 -19.96 -9.41
N VAL A 319 -9.42 -19.95 -8.56
CA VAL A 319 -8.79 -18.73 -8.04
C VAL A 319 -8.17 -17.90 -9.18
N ALA A 320 -7.51 -18.53 -10.15
CA ALA A 320 -6.95 -17.85 -11.32
C ALA A 320 -8.02 -17.18 -12.20
N SER A 321 -9.25 -17.71 -12.21
CA SER A 321 -10.39 -17.15 -12.93
C SER A 321 -11.11 -16.02 -12.20
N SER A 322 -10.69 -15.68 -10.98
CA SER A 322 -11.36 -14.72 -10.09
C SER A 322 -11.66 -13.37 -10.76
N GLY A 323 -12.79 -12.76 -10.44
CA GLY A 323 -13.13 -11.39 -10.83
C GLY A 323 -12.37 -10.31 -10.04
N PHE A 324 -11.63 -10.70 -8.99
CA PHE A 324 -10.91 -9.78 -8.12
C PHE A 324 -9.42 -9.73 -8.46
N ILE A 325 -8.89 -8.51 -8.68
CA ILE A 325 -7.48 -8.28 -9.04
C ILE A 325 -6.56 -8.76 -7.91
N GLU A 326 -6.94 -8.54 -6.66
CA GLU A 326 -6.13 -8.86 -5.47
C GLU A 326 -5.92 -10.37 -5.30
N VAL A 327 -6.96 -11.16 -5.58
CA VAL A 327 -6.88 -12.63 -5.56
C VAL A 327 -5.89 -13.12 -6.62
N ARG A 328 -5.98 -12.58 -7.85
CA ARG A 328 -5.04 -12.90 -8.93
C ARG A 328 -3.61 -12.46 -8.62
N ASN A 329 -3.42 -11.27 -8.04
CA ASN A 329 -2.12 -10.76 -7.59
C ASN A 329 -1.51 -11.63 -6.50
N THR A 330 -2.34 -12.08 -5.54
CA THR A 330 -1.90 -12.96 -4.46
C THR A 330 -1.45 -14.30 -5.03
N LEU A 331 -2.24 -14.89 -5.93
CA LEU A 331 -1.87 -16.15 -6.61
C LEU A 331 -0.59 -15.98 -7.45
N ALA A 332 -0.47 -14.91 -8.24
CA ALA A 332 0.70 -14.66 -9.08
C ALA A 332 1.99 -14.46 -8.24
N THR A 333 1.89 -13.72 -7.13
CA THR A 333 3.00 -13.55 -6.18
C THR A 333 3.38 -14.87 -5.53
N ALA A 334 2.41 -15.64 -5.03
CA ALA A 334 2.66 -16.93 -4.38
C ALA A 334 3.26 -17.95 -5.36
N LEU A 335 2.77 -18.02 -6.61
CA LEU A 335 3.37 -18.82 -7.68
C LEU A 335 4.83 -18.41 -7.94
N THR A 336 5.09 -17.10 -8.08
CA THR A 336 6.44 -16.58 -8.32
C THR A 336 7.40 -16.95 -7.18
N ASN A 337 6.94 -16.82 -5.94
CA ASN A 337 7.73 -17.20 -4.77
C ASN A 337 8.07 -18.69 -4.80
N GLN A 338 7.10 -19.57 -5.00
CA GLN A 338 7.36 -21.02 -5.02
C GLN A 338 8.25 -21.44 -6.19
N TRP A 339 8.07 -20.84 -7.37
CA TRP A 339 8.88 -21.12 -8.56
C TRP A 339 10.38 -20.86 -8.32
N ALA A 340 10.72 -19.90 -7.44
CA ALA A 340 12.11 -19.58 -7.12
C ALA A 340 12.79 -20.60 -6.18
N HIS A 341 12.02 -21.47 -5.49
CA HIS A 341 12.55 -22.29 -4.38
C HIS A 341 12.86 -23.75 -4.75
N GLY A 342 12.61 -24.22 -5.99
CA GLY A 342 12.89 -25.61 -6.38
C GLY A 342 13.20 -25.80 -7.87
N PRO A 343 14.11 -26.74 -8.23
CA PRO A 343 14.37 -27.08 -9.63
C PRO A 343 13.18 -27.83 -10.25
N CYS A 344 12.91 -27.57 -11.54
CA CYS A 344 11.87 -28.27 -12.29
C CYS A 344 12.18 -29.77 -12.40
N SER A 345 11.30 -30.62 -11.88
CA SER A 345 11.43 -32.09 -11.93
C SER A 345 11.17 -32.70 -13.32
N GLY A 346 10.61 -31.92 -14.26
CA GLY A 346 10.39 -32.31 -15.65
C GLY A 346 9.03 -31.82 -16.17
N PRO A 347 8.51 -32.42 -17.27
CA PRO A 347 7.19 -32.06 -17.82
C PRO A 347 6.01 -32.32 -16.87
N ALA A 348 6.19 -33.26 -15.93
CA ALA A 348 5.18 -33.63 -14.95
C ALA A 348 5.27 -32.82 -13.64
N ASP A 349 6.18 -31.82 -13.60
CA ASP A 349 6.32 -30.94 -12.44
C ASP A 349 5.02 -30.16 -12.20
N ARG A 350 4.35 -30.46 -11.09
CA ARG A 350 3.00 -29.96 -10.82
C ARG A 350 2.98 -28.45 -10.62
N LEU A 351 3.94 -27.89 -9.89
CA LEU A 351 4.04 -26.45 -9.67
C LEU A 351 4.17 -25.69 -11.00
N HIS A 352 5.08 -26.10 -11.87
CA HIS A 352 5.32 -25.38 -13.11
C HIS A 352 4.22 -25.59 -14.16
N SER A 353 3.71 -26.82 -14.29
CA SER A 353 2.64 -27.13 -15.26
C SER A 353 1.31 -26.48 -14.87
N GLU A 354 0.86 -26.67 -13.62
CA GLU A 354 -0.39 -26.08 -13.10
C GLU A 354 -0.26 -24.56 -12.90
N GLY A 355 0.90 -24.09 -12.45
CA GLY A 355 1.19 -22.65 -12.35
C GLY A 355 1.08 -21.95 -13.70
N LEU A 356 1.64 -22.54 -14.77
CA LEU A 356 1.51 -22.00 -16.11
C LEU A 356 0.06 -22.09 -16.64
N ALA A 357 -0.67 -23.16 -16.33
CA ALA A 357 -2.09 -23.27 -16.64
C ALA A 357 -2.93 -22.19 -15.91
N ALA A 358 -2.61 -21.88 -14.67
CA ALA A 358 -3.23 -20.82 -13.90
C ALA A 358 -3.00 -19.44 -14.54
N LEU A 359 -1.76 -19.13 -14.95
CA LEU A 359 -1.42 -17.88 -15.64
C LEU A 359 -2.15 -17.75 -16.98
N LYS A 360 -2.25 -18.83 -17.76
CA LYS A 360 -3.08 -18.87 -18.98
C LYS A 360 -4.55 -18.61 -18.66
N THR A 361 -5.06 -19.17 -17.58
CA THR A 361 -6.45 -19.00 -17.14
C THR A 361 -6.74 -17.55 -16.74
N MET A 362 -5.83 -16.89 -16.03
CA MET A 362 -5.94 -15.45 -15.73
C MET A 362 -6.08 -14.63 -17.02
N VAL A 363 -5.20 -14.86 -18.00
CA VAL A 363 -5.24 -14.12 -19.27
C VAL A 363 -6.50 -14.47 -20.08
N ALA A 364 -6.85 -15.74 -20.17
CA ALA A 364 -8.01 -16.19 -20.94
C ALA A 364 -9.32 -15.60 -20.42
N THR A 365 -9.47 -15.50 -19.10
CA THR A 365 -10.69 -14.99 -18.45
C THR A 365 -10.75 -13.46 -18.37
N ALA A 366 -9.68 -12.76 -18.75
CA ALA A 366 -9.65 -11.30 -18.85
C ALA A 366 -10.20 -10.77 -20.19
N GLY A 367 -10.75 -11.62 -21.06
CA GLY A 367 -11.30 -11.19 -22.35
C GLY A 367 -12.54 -10.31 -22.23
N LEU A 368 -12.65 -9.30 -23.10
CA LEU A 368 -13.82 -8.44 -23.24
C LEU A 368 -14.40 -8.45 -24.66
N LYS A 369 -15.71 -8.60 -24.79
CA LYS A 369 -16.38 -8.46 -26.09
C LYS A 369 -16.19 -7.04 -26.63
N PRO A 370 -16.34 -6.83 -27.96
CA PRO A 370 -16.50 -5.49 -28.51
C PRO A 370 -17.60 -4.72 -27.77
N PRO A 371 -17.48 -3.39 -27.66
CA PRO A 371 -18.50 -2.59 -26.98
C PRO A 371 -19.85 -2.75 -27.68
N ASP A 372 -20.92 -2.87 -26.89
CA ASP A 372 -22.28 -2.82 -27.39
C ASP A 372 -22.68 -1.40 -27.84
N GLU A 373 -23.92 -1.21 -28.31
CA GLU A 373 -24.44 0.09 -28.74
C GLU A 373 -24.40 1.17 -27.64
N ARG A 374 -24.33 0.77 -26.37
CA ARG A 374 -24.23 1.66 -25.19
C ARG A 374 -22.78 1.86 -24.75
N GLY A 375 -21.81 1.28 -25.45
CA GLY A 375 -20.39 1.34 -25.11
C GLY A 375 -19.96 0.35 -24.02
N ASN A 376 -20.86 -0.51 -23.52
CA ASN A 376 -20.54 -1.48 -22.48
C ASN A 376 -19.84 -2.71 -23.07
N ARG A 377 -18.87 -3.25 -22.34
CA ARG A 377 -18.15 -4.46 -22.73
C ARG A 377 -18.51 -5.58 -21.77
N GLN A 378 -18.89 -6.72 -22.35
CA GLN A 378 -19.23 -7.93 -21.57
C GLN A 378 -17.98 -8.82 -21.44
N PRO A 379 -17.71 -9.38 -20.25
CA PRO A 379 -16.66 -10.39 -20.08
C PRO A 379 -16.86 -11.59 -21.01
N TYR A 380 -15.77 -12.15 -21.52
CA TYR A 380 -15.77 -13.43 -22.23
C TYR A 380 -14.42 -14.15 -22.08
N GLN A 381 -14.46 -15.47 -22.19
CA GLN A 381 -13.24 -16.28 -22.19
C GLN A 381 -12.63 -16.31 -23.58
N LEU A 382 -11.35 -15.92 -23.70
CA LEU A 382 -10.58 -16.07 -24.92
C LEU A 382 -10.46 -17.56 -25.29
N ALA A 383 -10.70 -17.87 -26.56
CA ALA A 383 -10.50 -19.23 -27.06
C ALA A 383 -9.00 -19.59 -27.08
N SER A 384 -8.70 -20.87 -26.89
CA SER A 384 -7.35 -21.38 -27.07
C SER A 384 -7.03 -21.54 -28.57
N PRO A 385 -5.79 -21.27 -29.02
CA PRO A 385 -4.64 -20.81 -28.25
C PRO A 385 -4.64 -19.28 -28.02
N VAL A 386 -4.59 -18.87 -26.75
CA VAL A 386 -4.60 -17.46 -26.31
C VAL A 386 -3.50 -16.60 -26.96
N PRO A 387 -2.22 -17.03 -27.07
CA PRO A 387 -1.18 -16.23 -27.69
C PRO A 387 -1.49 -15.77 -29.13
N THR A 388 -2.15 -16.63 -29.92
CA THR A 388 -2.52 -16.32 -31.31
C THR A 388 -3.62 -15.27 -31.39
N LEU A 389 -4.53 -15.21 -30.42
CA LEU A 389 -5.60 -14.20 -30.39
C LEU A 389 -5.08 -12.83 -29.96
N LEU A 390 -4.18 -12.79 -28.97
CA LEU A 390 -3.63 -11.55 -28.41
C LEU A 390 -2.85 -10.71 -29.43
N THR A 391 -2.24 -11.37 -30.42
CA THR A 391 -1.49 -10.73 -31.51
C THR A 391 -2.39 -10.20 -32.63
N ARG A 392 -3.70 -10.45 -32.58
CA ARG A 392 -4.70 -9.93 -33.53
C ARG A 392 -5.40 -8.70 -32.95
N THR A 393 -5.81 -7.76 -33.80
CA THR A 393 -6.51 -6.52 -33.41
C THR A 393 -7.92 -6.75 -32.85
N THR A 394 -8.45 -7.97 -32.93
CA THR A 394 -9.81 -8.31 -32.51
C THR A 394 -9.92 -8.68 -31.03
N ALA A 395 -8.81 -9.08 -30.39
CA ALA A 395 -8.82 -9.38 -28.96
C ALA A 395 -8.83 -8.07 -28.16
N ILE A 396 -9.70 -7.99 -27.15
CA ILE A 396 -9.73 -6.92 -26.17
C ILE A 396 -9.62 -7.58 -24.80
N LEU A 397 -8.74 -7.04 -23.95
CA LEU A 397 -8.58 -7.47 -22.57
C LEU A 397 -9.07 -6.41 -21.58
N ASP A 398 -9.58 -6.85 -20.43
CA ASP A 398 -9.48 -6.07 -19.21
C ASP A 398 -8.02 -6.15 -18.71
N LEU A 399 -7.28 -5.08 -18.99
CA LEU A 399 -5.87 -4.97 -18.67
C LEU A 399 -5.60 -5.08 -17.16
N ARG A 400 -6.57 -4.73 -16.31
CA ARG A 400 -6.41 -4.82 -14.86
C ARG A 400 -6.41 -6.27 -14.40
N LEU A 401 -7.28 -7.10 -14.96
CA LEU A 401 -7.37 -8.54 -14.66
C LEU A 401 -6.24 -9.36 -15.29
N ALA A 402 -5.66 -8.88 -16.39
CA ALA A 402 -4.54 -9.53 -17.05
C ALA A 402 -3.16 -9.15 -16.47
N ALA A 403 -3.03 -7.97 -15.85
CA ALA A 403 -1.78 -7.46 -15.30
C ALA A 403 -1.07 -8.41 -14.31
N PRO A 404 -1.75 -9.09 -13.36
CA PRO A 404 -1.11 -9.99 -12.40
C PRO A 404 -0.28 -11.10 -13.06
N ALA A 405 -0.71 -11.58 -14.23
CA ALA A 405 -0.02 -12.66 -14.94
C ALA A 405 1.35 -12.22 -15.50
N LEU A 406 1.55 -10.93 -15.80
CA LEU A 406 2.77 -10.44 -16.46
C LEU A 406 4.04 -10.71 -15.64
N SER A 407 4.02 -10.37 -14.35
CA SER A 407 5.20 -10.53 -13.48
C SER A 407 5.55 -11.99 -13.28
N ALA A 408 4.55 -12.85 -13.03
CA ALA A 408 4.76 -14.29 -12.88
C ALA A 408 5.24 -14.95 -14.18
N LEU A 409 4.69 -14.56 -15.35
CA LEU A 409 5.18 -15.03 -16.65
C LEU A 409 6.60 -14.56 -16.93
N HIS A 410 6.96 -13.33 -16.53
CA HIS A 410 8.33 -12.85 -16.65
C HIS A 410 9.31 -13.70 -15.85
N HIS A 411 8.95 -14.05 -14.62
CA HIS A 411 9.75 -14.94 -13.79
C HIS A 411 9.87 -16.34 -14.43
N ALA A 412 8.75 -16.96 -14.80
CA ALA A 412 8.72 -18.28 -15.42
C ALA A 412 9.55 -18.33 -16.72
N ALA A 413 9.48 -17.30 -17.57
CA ALA A 413 10.24 -17.19 -18.82
C ALA A 413 11.77 -17.05 -18.64
N ARG A 414 12.24 -16.82 -17.41
CA ARG A 414 13.67 -16.75 -17.06
C ARG A 414 14.19 -18.03 -16.40
N THR A 415 13.30 -18.93 -16.00
CA THR A 415 13.71 -20.19 -15.37
C THR A 415 14.26 -21.15 -16.41
N ASP A 416 15.29 -21.92 -16.03
CA ASP A 416 15.88 -22.92 -16.92
C ASP A 416 15.09 -24.23 -16.87
N CYS A 417 13.87 -24.21 -17.42
CA CYS A 417 13.00 -25.37 -17.45
C CYS A 417 12.22 -25.47 -18.77
N LEU A 418 11.61 -26.63 -19.02
CA LEU A 418 10.85 -26.92 -20.25
C LEU A 418 9.63 -26.00 -20.43
N HIS A 419 9.07 -25.48 -19.33
CA HIS A 419 7.91 -24.58 -19.34
C HIS A 419 8.26 -23.15 -19.76
N ARG A 420 9.57 -22.80 -19.79
CA ARG A 420 10.09 -21.48 -20.17
C ARG A 420 9.58 -21.02 -21.52
N ALA A 421 9.66 -21.89 -22.53
CA ALA A 421 9.31 -21.53 -23.91
C ALA A 421 7.85 -21.10 -24.05
N GLU A 422 6.96 -21.77 -23.31
CA GLU A 422 5.54 -21.46 -23.33
C GLU A 422 5.20 -20.21 -22.51
N ALA A 423 5.85 -20.01 -21.36
CA ALA A 423 5.73 -18.77 -20.59
C ALA A 423 6.22 -17.54 -21.39
N ASP A 424 7.37 -17.67 -22.07
CA ASP A 424 7.93 -16.63 -22.93
C ASP A 424 7.00 -16.34 -24.13
N ALA A 425 6.44 -17.36 -24.77
CA ALA A 425 5.48 -17.17 -25.86
C ALA A 425 4.23 -16.37 -25.42
N LEU A 426 3.68 -16.66 -24.24
CA LEU A 426 2.53 -15.91 -23.71
C LEU A 426 2.92 -14.47 -23.32
N LEU A 427 4.08 -14.28 -22.68
CA LEU A 427 4.59 -12.95 -22.32
C LEU A 427 4.85 -12.08 -23.57
N GLN A 428 5.41 -12.65 -24.62
CA GLN A 428 5.61 -11.97 -25.89
C GLN A 428 4.28 -11.58 -26.55
N ALA A 429 3.28 -12.47 -26.52
CA ALA A 429 1.95 -12.17 -27.03
C ALA A 429 1.26 -11.02 -26.27
N LEU A 430 1.37 -10.99 -24.94
CA LEU A 430 0.87 -9.89 -24.11
C LEU A 430 1.60 -8.57 -24.41
N THR A 431 2.90 -8.62 -24.66
CA THR A 431 3.70 -7.44 -25.03
C THR A 431 3.32 -6.90 -26.41
N ALA A 432 3.07 -7.78 -27.38
CA ALA A 432 2.54 -7.38 -28.69
C ALA A 432 1.15 -6.75 -28.56
N HIS A 433 0.29 -7.32 -27.70
CA HIS A 433 -1.02 -6.79 -27.40
C HIS A 433 -0.97 -5.40 -26.75
N ASP A 434 -0.06 -5.16 -25.80
CA ASP A 434 0.18 -3.85 -25.19
C ASP A 434 0.45 -2.80 -26.27
N ARG A 435 1.39 -3.07 -27.20
CA ARG A 435 1.72 -2.15 -28.30
C ARG A 435 0.50 -1.82 -29.16
N LEU A 436 -0.25 -2.84 -29.58
CA LEU A 436 -1.46 -2.64 -30.39
C LEU A 436 -2.52 -1.83 -29.66
N THR A 437 -2.65 -2.01 -28.34
CA THR A 437 -3.62 -1.31 -27.51
C THR A 437 -3.30 0.18 -27.43
N TRP A 438 -2.04 0.56 -27.17
CA TRP A 438 -1.67 1.96 -26.98
C TRP A 438 -1.56 2.79 -28.27
N MET A 439 -1.28 2.13 -29.39
CA MET A 439 -1.33 2.77 -30.70
C MET A 439 -2.77 3.15 -31.07
N ASN A 440 -3.77 2.37 -30.63
CA ASN A 440 -5.17 2.52 -31.07
C ASN A 440 -6.11 3.16 -30.05
N GLN A 441 -5.71 3.32 -28.79
CA GLN A 441 -6.59 3.85 -27.73
C GLN A 441 -6.16 5.23 -27.19
N GLY A 442 -7.15 6.01 -26.73
CA GLY A 442 -6.99 7.40 -26.28
C GLY A 442 -6.35 7.54 -24.89
N ALA A 443 -5.92 8.75 -24.55
CA ALA A 443 -5.19 9.06 -23.30
C ALA A 443 -5.92 8.67 -22.00
N ALA A 444 -7.25 8.62 -22.02
CA ALA A 444 -8.08 8.25 -20.86
C ALA A 444 -7.87 6.80 -20.36
N MET A 445 -7.24 5.92 -21.15
CA MET A 445 -6.88 4.57 -20.73
C MET A 445 -5.72 4.53 -19.73
N GLY A 446 -4.88 5.57 -19.68
CA GLY A 446 -3.68 5.61 -18.84
C GLY A 446 -3.96 5.39 -17.35
N SER A 447 -5.05 5.94 -16.82
CA SER A 447 -5.41 5.80 -15.41
C SER A 447 -5.96 4.41 -15.07
N ARG A 448 -6.78 3.82 -15.95
CA ARG A 448 -7.42 2.50 -15.72
C ARG A 448 -6.47 1.32 -15.98
N ALA A 449 -5.47 1.51 -16.84
CA ALA A 449 -4.49 0.47 -17.20
C ALA A 449 -3.16 0.62 -16.46
N ARG A 450 -3.11 1.41 -15.37
CA ARG A 450 -1.87 1.68 -14.64
C ARG A 450 -1.16 0.41 -14.13
N PRO A 451 -1.82 -0.58 -13.52
CA PRO A 451 -1.14 -1.81 -13.09
C PRO A 451 -0.51 -2.59 -14.24
N TRP A 452 -1.19 -2.63 -15.39
CA TRP A 452 -0.71 -3.25 -16.61
C TRP A 452 0.53 -2.55 -17.16
N ARG A 453 0.50 -1.21 -17.26
CA ARG A 453 1.67 -0.41 -17.67
C ARG A 453 2.84 -0.59 -16.73
N LEU A 454 2.59 -0.47 -15.43
CA LEU A 454 3.62 -0.61 -14.40
C LEU A 454 4.31 -1.98 -14.50
N ALA A 455 3.57 -3.07 -14.74
CA ALA A 455 4.14 -4.39 -14.93
C ALA A 455 5.03 -4.46 -16.19
N HIS A 456 4.57 -3.93 -17.33
CA HIS A 456 5.38 -3.89 -18.55
C HIS A 456 6.64 -3.02 -18.41
N ASP A 457 6.51 -1.86 -17.80
CA ASP A 457 7.61 -0.92 -17.58
C ASP A 457 8.63 -1.50 -16.59
N THR A 458 8.16 -2.18 -15.53
CA THR A 458 9.00 -2.92 -14.56
C THR A 458 9.83 -3.97 -15.27
N ILE A 459 9.20 -4.84 -16.07
CA ILE A 459 9.92 -5.89 -16.79
C ILE A 459 10.91 -5.30 -17.81
N THR A 460 10.51 -4.21 -18.49
CA THR A 460 11.37 -3.54 -19.47
C THR A 460 12.60 -2.94 -18.80
N ALA A 461 12.43 -2.29 -17.64
CA ALA A 461 13.52 -1.75 -16.85
C ALA A 461 14.46 -2.87 -16.36
N GLU A 462 13.93 -3.94 -15.77
CA GLU A 462 14.73 -5.08 -15.29
C GLU A 462 15.57 -5.72 -16.41
N GLN A 463 14.98 -5.92 -17.59
CA GLN A 463 15.68 -6.50 -18.75
C GLN A 463 16.77 -5.57 -19.27
N ALA A 464 16.48 -4.26 -19.36
CA ALA A 464 17.46 -3.28 -19.81
C ALA A 464 18.66 -3.18 -18.86
N LEU A 465 18.41 -3.15 -17.55
CA LEU A 465 19.46 -3.12 -16.51
C LEU A 465 20.26 -4.43 -16.43
N ALA A 466 19.71 -5.54 -16.94
CA ALA A 466 20.42 -6.81 -17.12
C ALA A 466 21.20 -6.90 -18.46
N GLY A 467 21.25 -5.81 -19.25
CA GLY A 467 21.95 -5.73 -20.54
C GLY A 467 21.11 -6.11 -21.77
N ASN A 468 19.86 -6.52 -21.60
CA ASN A 468 18.95 -6.80 -22.72
C ASN A 468 18.14 -5.56 -23.10
N ARG A 469 18.73 -4.74 -23.98
CA ARG A 469 18.22 -3.41 -24.37
C ARG A 469 17.07 -3.42 -25.39
N ARG A 470 16.87 -4.55 -26.08
CA ARG A 470 15.93 -4.65 -27.21
C ARG A 470 14.53 -4.14 -26.86
N ARG A 471 14.00 -4.56 -25.72
CA ARG A 471 12.63 -4.19 -25.31
C ARG A 471 12.51 -2.72 -24.95
N LEU A 472 13.54 -2.14 -24.33
CA LEU A 472 13.60 -0.71 -24.05
C LEU A 472 13.59 0.10 -25.35
N GLU A 473 14.43 -0.26 -26.32
CA GLU A 473 14.51 0.41 -27.63
C GLU A 473 13.18 0.33 -28.40
N GLU A 474 12.56 -0.84 -28.42
CA GLU A 474 11.25 -1.06 -29.05
C GLU A 474 10.15 -0.24 -28.36
N THR A 475 10.11 -0.20 -27.02
CA THR A 475 9.13 0.58 -26.25
C THR A 475 9.31 2.08 -26.47
N VAL A 476 10.53 2.59 -26.32
CA VAL A 476 10.86 4.01 -26.53
C VAL A 476 10.53 4.45 -27.96
N THR A 477 10.69 3.55 -28.93
CA THR A 477 10.33 3.81 -30.34
C THR A 477 8.83 3.79 -30.58
N ALA A 478 8.11 2.83 -30.02
CA ALA A 478 6.65 2.76 -30.13
C ALA A 478 5.95 3.99 -29.52
N PHE A 479 6.53 4.59 -28.48
CA PHE A 479 5.98 5.76 -27.78
C PHE A 479 6.64 7.09 -28.16
N ALA A 480 7.37 7.15 -29.27
CA ALA A 480 8.05 8.37 -29.71
C ALA A 480 7.08 9.57 -29.92
N ASP A 481 5.84 9.29 -30.33
CA ASP A 481 4.80 10.31 -30.53
C ASP A 481 3.89 10.54 -29.31
N LYS A 482 4.04 9.72 -28.25
CA LYS A 482 3.37 9.86 -26.95
C LYS A 482 4.40 9.68 -25.82
N PRO A 483 5.36 10.60 -25.70
CA PRO A 483 6.55 10.45 -24.87
C PRO A 483 6.24 10.46 -23.36
N ASP A 484 5.13 11.05 -22.94
CA ASP A 484 4.69 11.00 -21.55
C ASP A 484 4.36 9.56 -21.09
N ALA A 485 4.10 8.64 -22.04
CA ALA A 485 3.87 7.23 -21.73
C ALA A 485 5.13 6.50 -21.23
N VAL A 486 6.33 7.06 -21.40
CA VAL A 486 7.58 6.45 -20.91
C VAL A 486 8.06 6.99 -19.56
N ILE A 487 7.32 7.93 -18.94
CA ILE A 487 7.72 8.55 -17.67
C ILE A 487 7.93 7.49 -16.58
N ASP A 488 6.95 6.60 -16.37
CA ASP A 488 7.03 5.56 -15.34
C ASP A 488 8.20 4.60 -15.62
N LEU A 489 8.46 4.26 -16.88
CA LEU A 489 9.62 3.45 -17.29
C LEU A 489 10.96 4.12 -16.95
N LEU A 490 11.12 5.42 -17.22
CA LEU A 490 12.33 6.16 -16.88
C LEU A 490 12.55 6.20 -15.36
N LEU A 491 11.49 6.46 -14.59
CA LEU A 491 11.56 6.46 -13.13
C LEU A 491 11.90 5.07 -12.58
N LEU A 492 11.37 4.00 -13.17
CA LEU A 492 11.68 2.62 -12.78
C LEU A 492 13.12 2.22 -13.09
N LEU A 493 13.65 2.59 -14.27
CA LEU A 493 15.06 2.37 -14.62
C LEU A 493 16.01 2.95 -13.56
N ALA A 494 15.74 4.18 -13.10
CA ALA A 494 16.53 4.82 -12.05
C ALA A 494 16.38 4.13 -10.68
N ARG A 495 15.14 3.81 -10.28
CA ARG A 495 14.83 3.19 -8.98
C ARG A 495 15.35 1.75 -8.85
N GLN A 496 15.34 0.98 -9.93
CA GLN A 496 15.76 -0.43 -9.91
C GLN A 496 17.28 -0.61 -10.05
N ALA A 497 18.02 0.42 -10.45
CA ALA A 497 19.47 0.37 -10.54
C ALA A 497 20.12 0.49 -9.15
N THR A 498 20.08 -0.61 -8.38
CA THR A 498 20.54 -0.65 -6.98
C THR A 498 21.93 -1.29 -6.83
N THR A 499 22.37 -2.11 -7.79
CA THR A 499 23.71 -2.72 -7.79
C THR A 499 24.71 -1.97 -8.68
N PRO A 500 26.03 -2.05 -8.43
CA PRO A 500 27.03 -1.37 -9.25
C PRO A 500 26.97 -1.71 -10.75
N ALA A 501 26.66 -2.97 -11.08
CA ALA A 501 26.50 -3.41 -12.47
C ALA A 501 25.28 -2.76 -13.13
N GLN A 502 24.13 -2.75 -12.45
CA GLN A 502 22.92 -2.10 -12.96
C GLN A 502 23.07 -0.59 -13.07
N ILE A 503 23.75 0.06 -12.12
CA ILE A 503 24.06 1.49 -12.19
C ILE A 503 24.94 1.80 -13.40
N THR A 504 25.96 0.99 -13.65
CA THR A 504 26.84 1.14 -14.83
C THR A 504 26.04 0.99 -16.13
N GLU A 505 25.15 -0.01 -16.19
CA GLU A 505 24.29 -0.23 -17.35
C GLU A 505 23.31 0.93 -17.56
N LEU A 506 22.66 1.40 -16.49
CA LEU A 506 21.79 2.58 -16.51
C LEU A 506 22.51 3.80 -17.08
N LEU A 507 23.70 4.11 -16.56
CA LEU A 507 24.49 5.26 -16.98
C LEU A 507 25.02 5.15 -18.41
N THR A 508 25.12 3.93 -18.94
CA THR A 508 25.44 3.68 -20.35
C THR A 508 24.23 3.95 -21.26
N LEU A 509 23.03 3.62 -20.79
CA LEU A 509 21.77 3.82 -21.52
C LEU A 509 21.29 5.27 -21.51
N TRP A 510 21.50 5.96 -20.39
CA TRP A 510 20.86 7.24 -20.10
C TRP A 510 21.14 8.37 -21.10
N PRO A 511 22.39 8.58 -21.59
CA PRO A 511 22.67 9.63 -22.56
C PRO A 511 21.81 9.54 -23.82
N GLY A 512 21.57 8.32 -24.33
CA GLY A 512 20.71 8.13 -25.50
C GLY A 512 19.23 8.46 -25.24
N LEU A 513 18.76 8.25 -24.00
CA LEU A 513 17.40 8.62 -23.59
C LEU A 513 17.27 10.15 -23.43
N VAL A 514 18.27 10.78 -22.81
CA VAL A 514 18.40 12.25 -22.68
C VAL A 514 18.39 12.89 -24.06
N ASP A 515 19.24 12.45 -24.98
CA ASP A 515 19.32 13.02 -26.32
C ASP A 515 17.97 12.90 -27.04
N ARG A 516 17.33 11.74 -26.98
CA ARG A 516 16.06 11.49 -27.67
C ARG A 516 14.90 12.35 -27.16
N PHE A 517 14.83 12.58 -25.85
CA PHE A 517 13.68 13.26 -25.21
C PHE A 517 13.97 14.70 -24.76
N LEU A 518 15.21 15.19 -24.80
CA LEU A 518 15.52 16.60 -24.50
C LEU A 518 15.86 17.42 -25.74
N THR A 519 16.49 16.83 -26.76
CA THR A 519 17.05 17.61 -27.88
C THR A 519 16.11 17.76 -29.08
N THR A 520 15.00 17.03 -29.11
CA THR A 520 14.14 16.87 -30.31
C THR A 520 13.23 18.05 -30.64
N GLY A 521 13.41 19.23 -30.03
CA GLY A 521 12.64 20.45 -30.33
C GLY A 521 11.13 20.38 -30.06
N ARG A 522 10.63 19.23 -29.60
CA ARG A 522 9.23 19.00 -29.25
C ARG A 522 8.94 19.54 -27.84
N ARG A 523 7.75 20.11 -27.64
CA ARG A 523 7.28 20.54 -26.32
C ARG A 523 6.79 19.32 -25.54
N TYR A 524 7.64 18.80 -24.67
CA TYR A 524 7.30 17.73 -23.75
C TYR A 524 6.74 18.23 -22.43
N SER A 525 6.04 17.36 -21.70
CA SER A 525 5.50 17.68 -20.38
C SER A 525 6.62 17.96 -19.38
N GLY A 526 6.25 18.66 -18.30
CA GLY A 526 7.18 18.91 -17.20
C GLY A 526 7.65 17.64 -16.50
N HIS A 527 6.74 16.69 -16.30
CA HIS A 527 7.01 15.42 -15.65
C HIS A 527 8.03 14.58 -16.42
N LEU A 528 7.95 14.55 -17.77
CA LEU A 528 8.96 13.87 -18.57
C LEU A 528 10.35 14.50 -18.43
N ARG A 529 10.42 15.83 -18.42
CA ARG A 529 11.70 16.54 -18.22
C ARG A 529 12.31 16.21 -16.87
N GLU A 530 11.51 16.17 -15.81
CA GLU A 530 11.98 15.77 -14.48
C GLU A 530 12.44 14.30 -14.44
N ALA A 531 11.71 13.38 -15.09
CA ALA A 531 12.05 11.97 -15.16
C ALA A 531 13.38 11.70 -15.89
N LEU A 532 13.81 12.60 -16.79
CA LEU A 532 15.10 12.51 -17.49
C LEU A 532 16.31 12.92 -16.64
N LEU A 533 16.07 13.47 -15.46
CA LEU A 533 17.10 13.73 -14.45
C LEU A 533 16.88 12.78 -13.27
N PRO A 534 17.55 11.61 -13.27
CA PRO A 534 17.22 10.53 -12.36
C PRO A 534 17.80 10.77 -10.97
N ALA A 535 17.02 10.38 -9.96
CA ALA A 535 17.46 10.24 -8.58
C ALA A 535 18.04 8.83 -8.37
N PRO A 536 19.11 8.68 -7.56
CA PRO A 536 19.50 7.36 -7.10
C PRO A 536 18.39 6.79 -6.22
N ALA A 537 18.23 5.46 -6.22
CA ALA A 537 17.44 4.79 -5.19
C ALA A 537 18.03 5.07 -3.80
N ASP A 538 17.19 5.13 -2.77
CA ASP A 538 17.61 5.49 -1.41
C ASP A 538 18.83 4.65 -0.96
N GLY A 539 19.93 5.33 -0.63
CA GLY A 539 21.19 4.71 -0.21
C GLY A 539 22.16 4.30 -1.33
N ALA A 540 21.75 4.29 -2.60
CA ALA A 540 22.65 3.95 -3.72
C ALA A 540 23.59 5.12 -4.06
N ARG A 541 24.89 4.85 -4.17
CA ARG A 541 25.89 5.84 -4.62
C ARG A 541 26.24 5.63 -6.07
N TRP A 542 26.00 6.64 -6.90
CA TRP A 542 26.36 6.61 -8.31
C TRP A 542 27.75 7.19 -8.55
N PRO A 543 28.49 6.72 -9.58
CA PRO A 543 29.77 7.30 -9.94
C PRO A 543 29.63 8.78 -10.35
N THR A 544 30.41 9.66 -9.71
CA THR A 544 30.30 11.12 -9.87
C THR A 544 30.45 11.59 -11.31
N HIS A 545 31.43 11.06 -12.06
CA HIS A 545 31.75 11.55 -13.41
C HIS A 545 30.62 11.34 -14.44
N PRO A 546 30.10 10.12 -14.66
CA PRO A 546 28.97 9.90 -15.58
C PRO A 546 27.68 10.59 -15.10
N THR A 547 27.41 10.63 -13.79
CA THR A 547 26.28 11.40 -13.24
C THR A 547 26.39 12.88 -13.58
N TRP A 548 27.58 13.47 -13.43
CA TRP A 548 27.83 14.88 -13.75
C TRP A 548 27.57 15.21 -15.23
N ALA A 549 27.91 14.31 -16.16
CA ALA A 549 27.62 14.49 -17.58
C ALA A 549 26.10 14.56 -17.86
N ILE A 550 25.30 13.73 -17.17
CA ILE A 550 23.83 13.75 -17.29
C ILE A 550 23.26 15.05 -16.72
N VAL A 551 23.67 15.40 -15.50
CA VAL A 551 23.21 16.62 -14.80
C VAL A 551 23.52 17.87 -15.62
N THR A 552 24.75 17.99 -16.13
CA THR A 552 25.17 19.14 -16.95
C THR A 552 24.39 19.25 -18.25
N THR A 553 24.18 18.13 -18.95
CA THR A 553 23.41 18.10 -20.21
C THR A 553 21.97 18.54 -19.96
N TRP A 554 21.35 18.00 -18.91
CA TRP A 554 19.98 18.35 -18.54
C TRP A 554 19.86 19.82 -18.14
N ALA A 555 20.77 20.34 -17.30
CA ALA A 555 20.72 21.71 -16.82
C ALA A 555 20.90 22.73 -17.95
N LYS A 556 21.82 22.46 -18.89
CA LYS A 556 22.02 23.29 -20.09
C LYS A 556 20.78 23.35 -20.99
N ALA A 557 20.00 22.27 -21.07
CA ALA A 557 18.74 22.26 -21.81
C ALA A 557 17.62 23.07 -21.13
N HIS A 558 17.81 23.47 -19.87
CA HIS A 558 16.82 24.13 -19.02
C HIS A 558 17.30 25.46 -18.43
N THR A 559 18.32 26.09 -19.02
CA THR A 559 18.77 27.43 -18.62
C THR A 559 17.60 28.42 -18.65
N GLY A 560 17.40 29.14 -17.54
CA GLY A 560 16.28 30.07 -17.35
C GLY A 560 14.91 29.42 -17.13
N ALA A 561 14.82 28.10 -16.99
CA ALA A 561 13.57 27.40 -16.67
C ALA A 561 13.36 27.29 -15.16
N THR A 562 13.11 28.42 -14.49
CA THR A 562 13.07 28.56 -13.03
C THR A 562 12.25 27.50 -12.29
N ALA A 563 11.10 27.10 -12.85
CA ALA A 563 10.24 26.04 -12.29
C ALA A 563 10.91 24.65 -12.15
N ARG A 564 12.11 24.47 -12.71
CA ARG A 564 12.89 23.23 -12.68
C ARG A 564 14.06 23.28 -11.70
N ALA A 565 14.37 24.45 -11.13
CA ALA A 565 15.49 24.62 -10.23
C ALA A 565 15.34 23.76 -8.96
N ASP A 566 14.14 23.69 -8.38
CA ASP A 566 13.88 22.88 -7.18
C ASP A 566 14.18 21.39 -7.42
N HIS A 567 13.80 20.86 -8.59
CA HIS A 567 14.12 19.48 -8.97
C HIS A 567 15.63 19.27 -9.10
N LEU A 568 16.35 20.20 -9.75
CA LEU A 568 17.81 20.12 -9.89
C LEU A 568 18.51 20.16 -8.52
N ILE A 569 18.12 21.08 -7.63
CA ILE A 569 18.67 21.20 -6.27
C ILE A 569 18.49 19.87 -5.52
N ARG A 570 17.27 19.31 -5.55
CA ARG A 570 16.97 18.02 -4.91
C ARG A 570 17.85 16.89 -5.44
N ILE A 571 18.03 16.79 -6.77
CA ILE A 571 18.85 15.75 -7.38
C ILE A 571 20.32 15.91 -7.03
N LEU A 572 20.86 17.13 -7.07
CA LEU A 572 22.24 17.42 -6.66
C LEU A 572 22.50 17.01 -5.20
N ASP A 573 21.54 17.30 -4.32
CA ASP A 573 21.62 16.92 -2.91
C ASP A 573 21.60 15.40 -2.73
N GLN A 574 20.74 14.69 -3.46
CA GLN A 574 20.68 13.22 -3.43
C GLN A 574 21.99 12.56 -3.94
N HIS A 575 22.65 13.16 -4.94
CA HIS A 575 23.96 12.70 -5.41
C HIS A 575 25.14 13.24 -4.59
N GLN A 576 24.89 14.06 -3.55
CA GLN A 576 25.91 14.73 -2.74
C GLN A 576 26.86 15.60 -3.58
N LEU A 577 26.34 16.21 -4.64
CA LEU A 577 27.09 17.06 -5.58
C LEU A 577 26.91 18.54 -5.24
N PHE A 578 27.64 18.99 -4.22
CA PHE A 578 27.68 20.41 -3.84
C PHE A 578 29.05 21.03 -4.13
N THR A 579 29.27 21.38 -5.40
CA THR A 579 30.53 21.98 -5.91
C THR A 579 30.25 23.32 -6.60
N SER A 580 31.30 24.12 -6.83
CA SER A 580 31.19 25.38 -7.59
C SER A 580 30.47 25.25 -8.92
N ALA A 581 30.78 24.18 -9.66
CA ALA A 581 30.19 23.91 -10.96
C ALA A 581 28.71 23.53 -10.83
N ALA A 582 28.33 22.77 -9.79
CA ALA A 582 26.93 22.44 -9.50
C ALA A 582 26.13 23.69 -9.15
N VAL A 583 26.72 24.59 -8.36
CA VAL A 583 26.12 25.89 -8.03
C VAL A 583 25.88 26.73 -9.27
N ALA A 584 26.87 26.81 -10.17
CA ALA A 584 26.73 27.53 -11.43
C ALA A 584 25.53 27.02 -12.26
N LEU A 585 25.37 25.69 -12.39
CA LEU A 585 24.23 25.10 -13.12
C LEU A 585 22.88 25.45 -12.49
N VAL A 586 22.78 25.44 -11.16
CA VAL A 586 21.53 25.80 -10.47
C VAL A 586 21.19 27.27 -10.74
N LEU A 587 22.18 28.16 -10.67
CA LEU A 587 21.99 29.58 -10.98
C LEU A 587 21.60 29.78 -12.45
N ASP A 588 22.20 29.05 -13.38
CA ASP A 588 21.83 29.09 -14.79
C ASP A 588 20.38 28.64 -15.03
N VAL A 589 19.89 27.61 -14.32
CA VAL A 589 18.51 27.13 -14.43
C VAL A 589 17.51 28.06 -13.74
N LEU A 590 17.87 28.62 -12.58
CA LEU A 590 17.07 29.64 -11.89
C LEU A 590 16.83 30.87 -12.78
N GLY A 591 17.85 31.25 -13.55
CA GLY A 591 17.84 32.46 -14.37
C GLY A 591 17.99 33.72 -13.53
N THR A 592 17.73 34.87 -14.16
CA THR A 592 17.98 36.20 -13.59
C THR A 592 16.70 36.99 -13.32
N ASP A 593 15.53 36.35 -13.30
CA ASP A 593 14.23 37.02 -13.04
C ASP A 593 13.79 36.78 -11.59
N PRO A 594 13.91 37.78 -10.69
CA PRO A 594 13.56 37.63 -9.28
C PRO A 594 12.07 37.33 -9.04
N ALA A 595 11.19 37.77 -9.94
CA ALA A 595 9.75 37.52 -9.83
C ALA A 595 9.45 36.04 -10.13
N ALA A 596 10.03 35.51 -11.20
CA ALA A 596 9.91 34.09 -11.53
C ALA A 596 10.50 33.20 -10.43
N VAL A 597 11.67 33.56 -9.89
CA VAL A 597 12.31 32.80 -8.79
C VAL A 597 11.45 32.79 -7.54
N THR A 598 10.88 33.94 -7.16
CA THR A 598 9.98 34.04 -6.00
C THR A 598 8.71 33.21 -6.15
N PHE A 599 8.15 33.14 -7.35
CA PHE A 599 6.88 32.43 -7.58
C PHE A 599 7.05 30.92 -7.85
N LEU A 600 8.14 30.52 -8.51
CA LEU A 600 8.29 29.17 -9.06
C LEU A 600 9.32 28.29 -8.35
N SER A 601 10.12 28.82 -7.43
CA SER A 601 11.13 28.05 -6.70
C SER A 601 11.02 28.28 -5.20
N ARG A 602 10.67 27.22 -4.45
CA ARG A 602 10.64 27.24 -2.98
C ARG A 602 12.02 26.96 -2.37
N SER A 603 12.91 26.32 -3.13
CA SER A 603 14.24 25.94 -2.64
C SER A 603 15.33 26.95 -2.98
N ALA A 604 15.06 27.97 -3.79
CA ALA A 604 16.06 28.98 -4.20
C ALA A 604 16.71 29.68 -3.00
N VAL A 605 15.94 30.31 -2.11
CA VAL A 605 16.51 31.08 -0.99
C VAL A 605 17.31 30.20 -0.01
N PRO A 606 16.79 29.04 0.45
CA PRO A 606 17.59 28.10 1.25
C PRO A 606 18.88 27.65 0.56
N PHE A 607 18.83 27.39 -0.75
CA PHE A 607 20.00 27.03 -1.53
C PHE A 607 21.05 28.16 -1.58
N LEU A 608 20.63 29.39 -1.89
CA LEU A 608 21.51 30.57 -1.93
C LEU A 608 22.17 30.82 -0.57
N GLN A 609 21.40 30.71 0.52
CA GLN A 609 21.95 30.79 1.88
C GLN A 609 23.02 29.73 2.12
N ARG A 610 22.78 28.47 1.71
CA ARG A 610 23.75 27.38 1.87
C ARG A 610 25.05 27.64 1.10
N VAL A 611 24.97 28.20 -0.10
CA VAL A 611 26.14 28.61 -0.89
C VAL A 611 26.94 29.70 -0.16
N LEU A 612 26.26 30.75 0.33
CA LEU A 612 26.90 31.91 0.94
C LEU A 612 27.45 31.65 2.34
N LYS A 613 26.92 30.64 3.05
CA LYS A 613 27.48 30.16 4.32
C LYS A 613 28.76 29.34 4.15
N ASN A 614 29.08 28.87 2.94
CA ASN A 614 30.33 28.16 2.66
C ASN A 614 31.40 29.15 2.18
N PRO A 615 32.48 29.42 2.97
CA PRO A 615 33.47 30.43 2.63
C PRO A 615 34.19 30.16 1.30
N ALA A 616 34.46 28.89 1.00
CA ALA A 616 35.14 28.49 -0.23
C ALA A 616 34.28 28.80 -1.47
N LEU A 617 32.98 28.53 -1.42
CA LEU A 617 32.07 28.81 -2.53
C LEU A 617 31.70 30.30 -2.62
N ARG A 618 31.64 31.00 -1.49
CA ARG A 618 31.32 32.44 -1.43
C ARG A 618 32.35 33.30 -2.17
N ALA A 619 33.63 32.94 -2.08
CA ALA A 619 34.72 33.68 -2.72
C ALA A 619 34.78 33.49 -4.25
N GLU A 620 34.13 32.45 -4.78
CA GLU A 620 34.13 32.13 -6.20
C GLU A 620 33.09 32.94 -7.00
N PRO A 621 33.23 33.01 -8.35
CA PRO A 621 32.27 33.73 -9.20
C PRO A 621 30.80 33.29 -9.02
N SER A 622 30.58 31.98 -8.81
CA SER A 622 29.26 31.42 -8.52
C SER A 622 28.69 31.94 -7.20
N GLY A 623 29.52 32.12 -6.17
CA GLY A 623 29.12 32.72 -4.89
C GLY A 623 28.75 34.19 -5.03
N GLN A 624 29.50 34.96 -5.83
CA GLN A 624 29.17 36.35 -6.12
C GLN A 624 27.85 36.48 -6.91
N HIS A 625 27.58 35.57 -7.84
CA HIS A 625 26.28 35.50 -8.52
C HIS A 625 25.16 35.14 -7.54
N ALA A 626 25.34 34.13 -6.70
CA ALA A 626 24.37 33.76 -5.66
C ALA A 626 24.06 34.94 -4.71
N HIS A 627 25.06 35.72 -4.33
CA HIS A 627 24.89 36.91 -3.50
C HIS A 627 24.04 37.97 -4.20
N ARG A 628 24.37 38.33 -5.46
CA ARG A 628 23.59 39.29 -6.25
C ARG A 628 22.14 38.86 -6.42
N LEU A 629 21.88 37.59 -6.73
CA LEU A 629 20.52 37.08 -6.88
C LEU A 629 19.75 37.14 -5.54
N LEU A 630 20.41 36.85 -4.42
CA LEU A 630 19.79 36.99 -3.09
C LEU A 630 19.43 38.45 -2.78
N ASP A 631 20.32 39.39 -3.10
CA ASP A 631 20.06 40.82 -2.92
C ASP A 631 18.92 41.32 -3.82
N GLU A 632 18.85 40.86 -5.07
CA GLU A 632 17.77 41.19 -6.01
C GLU A 632 16.42 40.64 -5.53
N LEU A 633 16.40 39.41 -5.00
CA LEU A 633 15.20 38.82 -4.39
C LEU A 633 14.76 39.62 -3.16
N ALA A 634 15.69 40.00 -2.29
CA ALA A 634 15.41 40.82 -1.13
C ALA A 634 14.86 42.21 -1.53
N ALA A 635 15.49 42.85 -2.52
CA ALA A 635 15.04 44.14 -3.08
C ALA A 635 13.65 44.06 -3.73
N SER A 636 13.29 42.92 -4.32
CA SER A 636 11.96 42.64 -4.86
C SER A 636 10.88 42.37 -3.80
N GLY A 637 11.25 42.39 -2.51
CA GLY A 637 10.33 42.21 -1.39
C GLY A 637 10.15 40.76 -0.93
N ASN A 638 11.01 39.82 -1.35
CA ASN A 638 10.95 38.45 -0.87
C ASN A 638 11.36 38.37 0.62
N ALA A 639 10.40 38.09 1.50
CA ALA A 639 10.60 38.09 2.95
C ALA A 639 11.58 37.02 3.44
N GLU A 640 11.71 35.89 2.74
CA GLU A 640 12.68 34.85 3.07
C GLU A 640 14.10 35.30 2.69
N ALA A 641 14.27 35.92 1.52
CA ALA A 641 15.54 36.48 1.09
C ALA A 641 16.01 37.64 1.98
N LEU A 642 15.10 38.51 2.44
CA LEU A 642 15.42 39.58 3.41
C LEU A 642 15.91 39.01 4.74
N ARG A 643 15.28 37.94 5.25
CA ARG A 643 15.74 37.25 6.47
C ARG A 643 17.09 36.57 6.26
N ALA A 644 17.28 35.95 5.09
CA ALA A 644 18.54 35.33 4.68
C ALA A 644 19.71 36.32 4.71
N GLN A 645 19.49 37.49 4.10
CA GLN A 645 20.50 38.54 3.97
C GLN A 645 20.91 39.07 5.35
N ARG A 646 19.93 39.42 6.21
CA ARG A 646 20.20 39.85 7.59
C ARG A 646 20.97 38.80 8.38
N ALA A 647 20.58 37.52 8.28
CA ALA A 647 21.28 36.44 8.98
C ALA A 647 22.74 36.25 8.48
N LEU A 648 23.04 36.56 7.22
CA LEU A 648 24.40 36.52 6.67
C LEU A 648 25.24 37.74 7.06
N GLU A 649 24.62 38.89 7.29
CA GLU A 649 25.25 40.12 7.79
C GLU A 649 25.54 40.07 9.29
N GLU A 650 24.64 39.43 10.05
CA GLU A 650 24.75 39.25 11.51
C GLU A 650 25.66 38.07 11.91
N ALA A 651 26.01 37.19 10.97
CA ALA A 651 26.92 36.08 11.24
C ALA A 651 28.32 36.62 11.59
N PRO A 652 28.91 36.25 12.74
CA PRO A 652 30.22 36.75 13.14
C PRO A 652 31.26 36.35 12.09
N THR A 653 32.00 37.34 11.60
CA THR A 653 33.17 37.15 10.74
C THR A 653 34.25 36.39 11.50
N LEU A 654 34.16 35.06 11.52
CA LEU A 654 35.25 34.16 11.87
C LEU A 654 36.17 34.05 10.65
N ASP A 655 37.01 35.06 10.45
CA ASP A 655 38.33 34.97 9.82
C ASP A 655 39.01 36.35 9.81
N ARG A 656 39.69 36.62 10.91
CA ARG A 656 40.96 37.35 10.97
C ARG A 656 41.78 36.71 12.09
N ASP A 657 42.48 35.63 11.72
CA ASP A 657 43.88 35.38 12.09
C ASP A 657 44.50 34.35 11.14
#